data_AF-A0A7C5QCJ6-F1
#
_entry.id   AF-A0A7C5QCJ6-F1
#
_cell.length_a   1.000
_cell.length_b   1.000
_cell.length_c   1.000
_cell.angle_alpha   90.00
_cell.angle_beta   90.00
_cell.angle_gamma   90.00
#
_symmetry.space_group_name_H-M   'P 1'
#
loop_
_entity.id
_entity.type
_entity.pdbx_description
1 polymer ?
#
loop_
_entity_poly.entity_id
_entity_poly.type
_entity_poly.pdbx_seq_one_letter_code
_entity_poly.pdbx_strand_id
1 'polypeptide(L)'
;TPDAMFRLSELYYEQSYVDHLKAYDKYREEYNKWKKGQISNEPVEPTRDFSKTIDIYQRLIEQYPDYDKLDAVYYLLGFCWNEMGRFDEAKLVWLTYVCSNKYSPQSLKQELERISQREGEGAGAESQEGGGEAENQPAKTLKKVGAGGKVQKEEIFTEEEINPYAGCKPIKENSRFFTETWLRIGEYHFDYDYSKVGLSRAISAYSKALEDTSSSFYDLALYKLAWSYWRRGNYPEAIKKFIDVVEYSDKKAAETGKSGSQLRPEAIQYIALSLWESDWNGDNVPDEVSGFTRLKDPNIIPQDRPWTPEVYNWLGDVYIDDNANLKAIEVFEEFLRRWPNAPEAPDVVAKIAKAYQREKMEQKVIETRARLAAYGKDSDWWKANMDKPELQEKALMAAEDALKQTALHHHEVAQNLKNMAKAKTNPAEQQELYNRAVEEYNIAAEAYKKYLETYPNSADAYEMNFFLAETYFWSRQYDKAIPAYESVRDSQMDNKYQKDASFMIIKAIEQLRDEQVAKGELTIRNAPPEPVAGPDGKPVVKPEPMPSILKQYVDSMDTYTKLFPQDKQNATVFVYNAAELYYNYGNWDEAKVRFEKIYDEYCKKDNIATYSWQNLAAMAAKLDQVDEAERLAKLQNEKQCGVEKDLLAKTDETVKTIMGTAEVRHAMEDFAKAEQTGDIALYEKAAEALETVVNKNPKHEDADKMLWNAAISYEKCNKFASALRVTQRIVDEYPKSEFMGDALFKLADNSFKAFEYDKALANYKLLADEPRFKDSPHRKPATQNTALILENQQKYKDAAVYWKRFSEMTDKQEEAIEALWNAAKGYEKGKQWASVITEMRDFTKRFAGVASAAEYQVEAEWAIANAYKNMGKNSDYEKALSDVISKYNTVKSNLKVGSQAIDHAAEAKFTLVEKGLSTIEKFKLNTNNEKKVAEDLKKLKEIRDALASQYAQVVGMASPEWSIAAQFRIGYLYETHSKILLDAPVPASITKLGPEAEEMYREKIMSLVTPLEDQAKVEYAKAMQLSKAAGIFSRWTELTLERLNAYDPDNYPLYVKGKTRKINDFYGAPSFDTSKEKK
;
A
#
# COMPACT_ATOMS: atom_id res chain seq x y z
N THR A 1 -18.60 92.86 -41.75
CA THR A 1 -17.76 93.75 -40.93
C THR A 1 -16.45 93.04 -40.62
N PRO A 2 -15.35 93.76 -40.32
CA PRO A 2 -14.07 93.12 -40.01
C PRO A 2 -14.16 92.18 -38.80
N ASP A 3 -14.96 92.49 -37.77
CA ASP A 3 -15.18 91.55 -36.65
C ASP A 3 -15.87 90.25 -37.08
N ALA A 4 -16.87 90.31 -37.97
CA ALA A 4 -17.56 89.11 -38.46
C ALA A 4 -16.62 88.24 -39.31
N MET A 5 -15.75 88.87 -40.11
CA MET A 5 -14.70 88.16 -40.85
C MET A 5 -13.70 87.51 -39.90
N PHE A 6 -13.24 88.23 -38.86
CA PHE A 6 -12.31 87.69 -37.87
C PHE A 6 -12.89 86.50 -37.10
N ARG A 7 -14.15 86.57 -36.70
CA ARG A 7 -14.85 85.44 -36.06
C ARG A 7 -15.05 84.27 -37.03
N LEU A 8 -15.34 84.55 -38.30
CA LEU A 8 -15.49 83.50 -39.31
C LEU A 8 -14.16 82.78 -39.58
N SER A 9 -13.02 83.49 -39.57
CA SER A 9 -11.71 82.85 -39.67
C SER A 9 -11.39 81.94 -38.47
N GLU A 10 -11.78 82.33 -37.25
CA GLU A 10 -11.65 81.47 -36.06
C GLU A 10 -12.50 80.19 -36.21
N LEU A 11 -13.75 80.31 -36.67
CA LEU A 11 -14.62 79.16 -36.91
C LEU A 11 -14.07 78.23 -38.00
N TYR A 12 -13.53 78.77 -39.10
CA TYR A 12 -12.90 77.94 -40.11
C TYR A 12 -11.60 77.30 -39.61
N TYR A 13 -10.86 77.97 -38.74
CA TYR A 13 -9.67 77.38 -38.12
C TYR A 13 -10.04 76.18 -37.24
N GLU A 14 -11.04 76.33 -36.37
CA GLU A 14 -11.57 75.23 -35.55
C GLU A 14 -12.10 74.09 -36.41
N GLN A 15 -12.82 74.41 -37.49
CA GLN A 15 -13.34 73.42 -38.43
C GLN A 15 -12.20 72.64 -39.11
N SER A 16 -11.16 73.33 -39.59
CA SER A 16 -9.97 72.70 -40.18
C SER A 16 -9.28 71.75 -39.19
N TYR A 17 -9.23 72.09 -37.90
CA TYR A 17 -8.68 71.22 -36.87
C TYR A 17 -9.53 69.96 -36.65
N VAL A 18 -10.85 70.11 -36.58
CA VAL A 18 -11.79 68.98 -36.45
C VAL A 18 -11.72 68.07 -37.68
N ASP A 19 -11.62 68.65 -38.87
CA ASP A 19 -11.52 67.88 -40.11
C ASP A 19 -10.19 67.13 -40.22
N HIS A 20 -9.09 67.75 -39.77
CA HIS A 20 -7.79 67.08 -39.64
C HIS A 20 -7.85 65.90 -38.66
N LEU A 21 -8.43 66.08 -37.48
CA LEU A 21 -8.57 64.99 -36.50
C LEU A 21 -9.37 63.80 -37.05
N LYS A 22 -10.49 64.07 -37.74
CA LYS A 22 -11.27 63.01 -38.39
C LYS A 22 -10.48 62.30 -39.48
N ALA A 23 -9.75 63.05 -40.30
CA ALA A 23 -8.89 62.48 -41.33
C ALA A 23 -7.77 61.64 -40.69
N TYR A 24 -7.21 62.10 -39.57
CA TYR A 24 -6.13 61.43 -38.85
C TYR A 24 -6.61 60.13 -38.17
N ASP A 25 -7.80 60.14 -37.57
CA ASP A 25 -8.43 58.92 -37.02
C ASP A 25 -8.62 57.87 -38.12
N LYS A 26 -9.11 58.30 -39.28
CA LYS A 26 -9.24 57.43 -40.45
C LYS A 26 -7.88 56.90 -40.92
N TYR A 27 -6.88 57.78 -41.02
CA TYR A 27 -5.50 57.39 -41.33
C TYR A 27 -4.98 56.35 -40.33
N ARG A 28 -5.21 56.52 -39.02
CA ARG A 28 -4.76 55.58 -37.99
C ARG A 28 -5.42 54.21 -38.14
N GLU A 29 -6.70 54.16 -38.49
CA GLU A 29 -7.38 52.90 -38.78
C GLU A 29 -6.81 52.20 -40.01
N GLU A 30 -6.61 52.95 -41.09
CA GLU A 30 -6.04 52.43 -42.34
C GLU A 30 -4.59 52.01 -42.13
N TYR A 31 -3.81 52.75 -41.36
CA TYR A 31 -2.41 52.46 -41.05
C TYR A 31 -2.29 51.17 -40.23
N ASN A 32 -3.19 50.97 -39.26
CA ASN A 32 -3.29 49.71 -38.52
C ASN A 32 -3.69 48.53 -39.41
N LYS A 33 -4.57 48.74 -40.39
CA LYS A 33 -4.92 47.71 -41.39
C LYS A 33 -3.71 47.39 -42.26
N TRP A 34 -2.94 48.40 -42.69
CA TRP A 34 -1.74 48.24 -43.49
C TRP A 34 -0.67 47.45 -42.72
N LYS A 35 -0.39 47.84 -41.48
CA LYS A 35 0.57 47.14 -40.59
C LYS A 35 0.19 45.67 -40.35
N LYS A 36 -1.11 45.35 -40.38
CA LYS A 36 -1.64 43.98 -40.27
C LYS A 36 -1.69 43.22 -41.61
N GLY A 37 -1.18 43.81 -42.70
CA GLY A 37 -1.24 43.24 -44.04
C GLY A 37 -2.64 43.17 -44.64
N GLN A 38 -3.61 43.89 -44.08
CA GLN A 38 -5.01 43.89 -44.52
C GLN A 38 -5.27 44.85 -45.69
N ILE A 39 -4.38 45.83 -45.91
CA ILE A 39 -4.33 46.67 -47.11
C ILE A 39 -2.89 46.77 -47.62
N SER A 40 -2.72 46.91 -48.94
CA SER A 40 -1.42 46.80 -49.61
C SER A 40 -0.62 48.11 -49.64
N ASN A 41 -1.30 49.25 -49.66
CA ASN A 41 -0.67 50.57 -49.74
C ASN A 41 -0.66 51.22 -48.36
N GLU A 42 0.46 51.82 -47.99
CA GLU A 42 0.54 52.66 -46.80
C GLU A 42 -0.35 53.90 -47.00
N PRO A 43 -1.29 54.19 -46.09
CA PRO A 43 -2.10 55.39 -46.20
C PRO A 43 -1.23 56.64 -46.01
N VAL A 44 -1.61 57.75 -46.65
CA VAL A 44 -0.89 59.03 -46.54
C VAL A 44 -1.38 59.77 -45.30
N GLU A 45 -0.45 60.27 -44.49
CA GLU A 45 -0.80 61.08 -43.31
C GLU A 45 -1.46 62.41 -43.74
N PRO A 46 -2.65 62.74 -43.21
CA PRO A 46 -3.34 63.97 -43.59
C PRO A 46 -2.60 65.20 -43.04
N THR A 47 -2.38 66.20 -43.89
CA THR A 47 -1.84 67.51 -43.48
C THR A 47 -2.97 68.47 -43.09
N ARG A 48 -2.65 69.47 -42.27
CA ARG A 48 -3.61 70.53 -41.89
C ARG A 48 -3.80 71.49 -43.07
N ASP A 49 -5.04 71.88 -43.33
CA ASP A 49 -5.39 72.85 -44.37
C ASP A 49 -6.16 74.04 -43.77
N PHE A 50 -5.48 75.19 -43.65
CA PHE A 50 -6.06 76.44 -43.16
C PHE A 50 -6.38 77.43 -44.28
N SER A 51 -6.43 76.99 -45.54
CA SER A 51 -6.59 77.89 -46.71
C SER A 51 -7.79 78.83 -46.60
N LYS A 52 -8.92 78.36 -46.04
CA LYS A 52 -10.12 79.18 -45.82
C LYS A 52 -9.92 80.27 -44.77
N THR A 53 -9.23 79.96 -43.69
CA THR A 53 -8.88 80.91 -42.62
C THR A 53 -7.87 81.94 -43.13
N ILE A 54 -6.86 81.48 -43.87
CA ILE A 54 -5.82 82.31 -44.48
C ILE A 54 -6.42 83.33 -45.46
N ASP A 55 -7.31 82.92 -46.36
CA ASP A 55 -7.98 83.83 -47.32
C ASP A 55 -8.69 84.99 -46.59
N ILE A 56 -9.40 84.68 -45.50
CA ILE A 56 -10.14 85.69 -44.74
C ILE A 56 -9.18 86.63 -43.99
N TYR A 57 -8.10 86.12 -43.39
CA TYR A 57 -7.10 86.96 -42.75
C TYR A 57 -6.38 87.87 -43.75
N GLN A 58 -6.02 87.36 -44.94
CA GLN A 58 -5.43 88.19 -46.00
C GLN A 58 -6.40 89.29 -46.45
N ARG A 59 -7.68 88.97 -46.64
CA ARG A 59 -8.71 89.97 -46.98
C ARG A 59 -8.94 90.99 -45.87
N LEU A 60 -8.83 90.58 -44.60
CA LEU A 60 -8.90 91.51 -43.47
C LEU A 60 -7.77 92.54 -43.51
N ILE A 61 -6.54 92.09 -43.78
CA ILE A 61 -5.36 92.96 -43.92
C ILE A 61 -5.54 93.93 -45.10
N GLU A 62 -6.00 93.45 -46.26
CA GLU A 62 -6.15 94.28 -47.47
C GLU A 62 -7.30 95.29 -47.38
N GLN A 63 -8.48 94.85 -46.89
CA GLN A 63 -9.71 95.63 -46.95
C GLN A 63 -9.93 96.50 -45.71
N TYR A 64 -9.25 96.21 -44.59
CA TYR A 64 -9.41 96.91 -43.31
C TYR A 64 -8.05 97.18 -42.64
N PRO A 65 -7.17 98.01 -43.24
CA PRO A 65 -5.82 98.30 -42.73
C PRO A 65 -5.79 99.07 -41.40
N ASP A 66 -6.94 99.60 -40.94
CA ASP A 66 -7.08 100.29 -39.65
C ASP A 66 -7.82 99.44 -38.60
N TYR A 67 -7.98 98.13 -38.82
CA TYR A 67 -8.70 97.26 -37.88
C TYR A 67 -7.94 97.06 -36.55
N ASP A 68 -8.60 97.30 -35.41
CA ASP A 68 -7.99 97.32 -34.07
C ASP A 68 -7.24 96.04 -33.67
N LYS A 69 -7.63 94.89 -34.25
CA LYS A 69 -7.05 93.56 -33.98
C LYS A 69 -6.09 93.11 -35.07
N LEU A 70 -5.52 94.03 -35.86
CA LEU A 70 -4.55 93.66 -36.90
C LEU A 70 -3.32 92.95 -36.35
N ASP A 71 -2.83 93.34 -35.17
CA ASP A 71 -1.79 92.61 -34.44
C ASP A 71 -2.12 91.12 -34.27
N ALA A 72 -3.36 90.80 -33.88
CA ALA A 72 -3.84 89.42 -33.80
C ALA A 72 -3.98 88.77 -35.18
N VAL A 73 -4.48 89.50 -36.18
CA VAL A 73 -4.64 88.99 -37.55
C VAL A 73 -3.29 88.58 -38.15
N TYR A 74 -2.26 89.41 -38.02
CA TYR A 74 -0.91 89.08 -38.51
C TYR A 74 -0.32 87.89 -37.76
N TYR A 75 -0.39 87.90 -36.43
CA TYR A 75 0.12 86.79 -35.63
C TYR A 75 -0.58 85.46 -36.02
N LEU A 76 -1.91 85.45 -36.09
CA LEU A 76 -2.71 84.26 -36.41
C LEU A 76 -2.56 83.82 -37.87
N LEU A 77 -2.37 84.76 -38.81
CA LEU A 77 -2.08 84.44 -40.19
C LEU A 77 -0.72 83.74 -40.32
N GLY A 78 0.32 84.29 -39.68
CA GLY A 78 1.64 83.65 -39.66
C GLY A 78 1.58 82.29 -38.96
N PHE A 79 0.81 82.18 -37.88
CA PHE A 79 0.55 80.92 -37.20
C PHE A 79 -0.12 79.88 -38.12
N CYS A 80 -1.17 80.25 -38.87
CA CYS A 80 -1.82 79.33 -39.81
C CYS A 80 -0.85 78.81 -40.88
N TRP A 81 0.02 79.67 -41.43
CA TRP A 81 1.05 79.25 -42.37
C TRP A 81 2.08 78.30 -41.73
N ASN A 82 2.53 78.62 -40.52
CA ASN A 82 3.46 77.79 -39.76
C ASN A 82 2.89 76.39 -39.51
N GLU A 83 1.62 76.30 -39.13
CA GLU A 83 0.92 75.03 -38.88
C GLU A 83 0.67 74.21 -40.16
N MET A 84 0.78 74.82 -41.34
CA MET A 84 0.76 74.12 -42.64
C MET A 84 2.16 73.71 -43.12
N GLY A 85 3.22 73.96 -42.33
CA GLY A 85 4.61 73.72 -42.73
C GLY A 85 5.17 74.74 -43.72
N ARG A 86 4.48 75.87 -43.90
CA ARG A 86 4.82 76.95 -44.85
C ARG A 86 5.58 78.05 -44.11
N PHE A 87 6.82 77.73 -43.74
CA PHE A 87 7.61 78.50 -42.77
C PHE A 87 8.09 79.84 -43.31
N ASP A 88 8.39 79.94 -44.61
CA ASP A 88 8.82 81.20 -45.23
C ASP A 88 7.68 82.22 -45.30
N GLU A 89 6.46 81.76 -45.59
CA GLU A 89 5.24 82.55 -45.55
C GLU A 89 4.93 83.02 -44.14
N ALA A 90 5.01 82.12 -43.16
CA ALA A 90 4.80 82.43 -41.75
C ALA A 90 5.76 83.53 -41.27
N LYS A 91 7.06 83.34 -41.51
CA LYS A 91 8.11 84.30 -41.19
C LYS A 91 7.84 85.65 -41.86
N LEU A 92 7.49 85.68 -43.15
CA LEU A 92 7.23 86.92 -43.86
C LEU A 92 6.04 87.69 -43.26
N VAL A 93 4.96 86.99 -42.91
CA VAL A 93 3.79 87.61 -42.27
C VAL A 93 4.16 88.19 -40.90
N TRP A 94 4.91 87.44 -40.09
CA TRP A 94 5.39 87.89 -38.80
C TRP A 94 6.37 89.07 -38.91
N LEU A 95 7.29 89.05 -39.86
CA LEU A 95 8.22 90.17 -40.13
C LEU A 95 7.50 91.43 -40.62
N THR A 96 6.48 91.27 -41.45
CA THR A 96 5.60 92.39 -41.85
C THR A 96 4.93 93.03 -40.62
N TYR A 97 4.66 92.24 -39.57
CA TYR A 97 4.08 92.74 -38.33
C TYR A 97 5.09 93.38 -37.38
N VAL A 98 6.22 92.74 -37.06
CA VAL A 98 7.20 93.28 -36.08
C VAL A 98 8.27 94.19 -36.70
N CYS A 99 8.35 94.24 -38.02
CA CYS A 99 9.34 95.01 -38.77
C CYS A 99 8.72 95.67 -40.01
N SER A 100 7.59 96.34 -39.83
CA SER A 100 6.79 96.92 -40.93
C SER A 100 7.51 98.02 -41.71
N ASN A 101 8.54 98.61 -41.11
CA ASN A 101 9.41 99.59 -41.76
C ASN A 101 10.39 98.97 -42.77
N LYS A 102 10.62 97.65 -42.72
CA LYS A 102 11.43 96.91 -43.70
C LYS A 102 10.60 95.95 -44.56
N TYR A 103 9.48 95.45 -44.04
CA TYR A 103 8.57 94.52 -44.73
C TYR A 103 7.16 95.12 -44.83
N SER A 104 6.68 95.38 -46.04
CA SER A 104 5.49 96.22 -46.26
C SER A 104 4.18 95.41 -46.24
N PRO A 105 3.16 95.84 -45.46
CA PRO A 105 1.79 95.30 -45.56
C PRO A 105 1.20 95.30 -46.96
N GLN A 106 1.50 96.31 -47.77
CA GLN A 106 0.92 96.49 -49.10
C GLN A 106 1.45 95.48 -50.13
N SER A 107 2.70 95.01 -49.97
CA SER A 107 3.29 94.00 -50.87
C SER A 107 3.09 92.57 -50.37
N LEU A 108 2.59 92.36 -49.15
CA LEU A 108 2.53 91.05 -48.49
C LEU A 108 1.88 89.96 -49.36
N LYS A 109 0.71 90.22 -49.97
CA LYS A 109 0.04 89.22 -50.81
C LYS A 109 0.88 88.82 -52.03
N GLN A 110 1.46 89.81 -52.71
CA GLN A 110 2.30 89.57 -53.89
C GLN A 110 3.56 88.78 -53.52
N GLU A 111 4.13 89.05 -52.34
CA GLU A 111 5.30 88.32 -51.84
C GLU A 111 4.94 86.90 -51.42
N LEU A 112 3.80 86.67 -50.76
CA LEU A 112 3.30 85.32 -50.43
C LEU A 112 3.01 84.49 -51.68
N GLU A 113 2.43 85.09 -52.73
CA GLU A 113 2.22 84.43 -54.03
C GLU A 113 3.55 84.06 -54.69
N ARG A 114 4.57 84.94 -54.60
CA ARG A 114 5.91 84.65 -55.12
C ARG A 114 6.60 83.50 -54.38
N ILE A 115 6.46 83.41 -53.06
CA ILE A 115 7.03 82.29 -52.28
C ILE A 115 6.34 80.99 -52.71
N SER A 116 5.00 80.99 -52.76
CA SER A 116 4.19 79.83 -53.15
C SER A 116 4.54 79.28 -54.55
N GLN A 117 4.85 80.17 -55.50
CA GLN A 117 5.21 79.77 -56.87
C GLN A 117 6.60 79.12 -56.97
N ARG A 118 7.56 79.54 -56.13
CA ARG A 118 8.92 78.95 -56.14
C ARG A 118 8.93 77.51 -55.65
N GLU A 119 8.03 77.15 -54.73
CA GLU A 119 7.92 75.78 -54.21
C GLU A 119 7.25 74.82 -55.21
N GLY A 120 6.30 75.31 -56.01
CA GLY A 120 5.54 74.48 -56.97
C GLY A 120 6.35 73.99 -58.19
N GLU A 121 7.40 74.70 -58.59
CA GLU A 121 8.25 74.32 -59.74
C GLU A 121 9.39 73.35 -59.38
N GLY A 122 9.69 73.14 -58.09
CA GLY A 122 10.76 72.25 -57.62
C GLY A 122 10.36 70.78 -57.37
N ALA A 123 9.06 70.46 -57.34
CA ALA A 123 8.57 69.16 -56.85
C ALA A 123 8.77 67.96 -57.82
N GLY A 124 9.38 68.18 -59.00
CA GLY A 124 9.56 67.15 -60.03
C GLY A 124 10.91 66.42 -60.03
N ALA A 125 11.86 66.80 -59.18
CA ALA A 125 13.22 66.25 -59.26
C ALA A 125 13.93 66.21 -57.90
N GLU A 126 13.42 65.44 -56.94
CA GLU A 126 14.21 64.94 -55.78
C GLU A 126 13.47 63.88 -54.95
N SER A 127 12.93 62.84 -55.59
CA SER A 127 12.38 61.67 -54.87
C SER A 127 13.04 60.33 -55.27
N GLN A 128 14.30 60.38 -55.70
CA GLN A 128 15.13 59.18 -55.89
C GLN A 128 16.54 59.44 -55.35
N GLU A 129 16.67 59.45 -54.03
CA GLU A 129 17.79 58.97 -53.20
C GLU A 129 17.64 59.58 -51.80
N GLY A 130 17.31 58.78 -50.79
CA GLY A 130 17.21 59.26 -49.40
C GLY A 130 16.10 58.64 -48.53
N GLY A 131 15.68 57.40 -48.75
CA GLY A 131 14.86 56.65 -47.81
C GLY A 131 15.71 56.10 -46.66
N GLY A 132 16.09 56.97 -45.72
CA GLY A 132 16.65 56.62 -44.41
C GLY A 132 15.74 57.19 -43.33
N GLU A 133 15.30 56.32 -42.43
CA GLU A 133 14.46 56.55 -41.25
C GLU A 133 14.54 57.97 -40.64
N ALA A 134 13.44 58.73 -40.75
CA ALA A 134 13.16 59.88 -39.90
C ALA A 134 12.14 59.47 -38.83
N GLU A 135 12.55 58.59 -37.92
CA GLU A 135 11.89 58.45 -36.62
C GLU A 135 12.47 59.49 -35.66
N ASN A 136 11.60 60.04 -34.79
CA ASN A 136 11.93 60.76 -33.56
C ASN A 136 13.41 60.67 -33.15
N GLN A 137 14.17 61.71 -33.46
CA GLN A 137 15.37 62.03 -32.70
C GLN A 137 14.96 62.89 -31.50
N PRO A 138 14.83 62.35 -30.28
CA PRO A 138 15.25 63.11 -29.12
C PRO A 138 16.72 63.48 -29.34
N ALA A 139 17.11 64.69 -28.94
CA ALA A 139 18.50 65.16 -28.96
C ALA A 139 19.46 64.05 -28.46
N LYS A 140 20.04 63.31 -29.40
CA LYS A 140 21.04 62.28 -29.17
C LYS A 140 22.18 62.57 -30.12
N THR A 141 23.25 63.05 -29.51
CA THR A 141 24.63 62.91 -29.99
C THR A 141 24.87 63.36 -31.42
N LEU A 142 25.36 64.60 -31.53
CA LEU A 142 26.31 65.01 -32.56
C LEU A 142 27.32 63.88 -32.79
N LYS A 143 27.13 63.10 -33.85
CA LYS A 143 28.21 62.27 -34.39
C LYS A 143 29.24 63.22 -34.96
N LYS A 144 30.46 63.16 -34.41
CA LYS A 144 31.67 63.80 -34.92
C LYS A 144 31.71 63.71 -36.45
N VAL A 145 31.55 64.86 -37.11
CA VAL A 145 31.98 65.02 -38.50
C VAL A 145 33.50 64.88 -38.49
N GLY A 146 33.99 63.86 -39.20
CA GLY A 146 35.42 63.56 -39.28
C GLY A 146 36.22 64.71 -39.87
N ALA A 147 37.40 64.93 -39.29
CA ALA A 147 38.41 65.87 -39.72
C ALA A 147 38.75 65.71 -41.20
N GLY A 148 38.51 66.76 -41.98
CA GLY A 148 38.82 66.77 -43.41
C GLY A 148 38.31 68.01 -44.15
N GLY A 149 38.57 69.21 -43.64
CA GLY A 149 38.18 70.46 -44.30
C GLY A 149 39.31 71.47 -44.32
N LYS A 150 39.88 71.71 -45.51
CA LYS A 150 40.83 72.79 -45.78
C LYS A 150 40.30 74.12 -45.24
N VAL A 151 41.18 74.92 -44.66
CA VAL A 151 40.96 76.32 -44.25
C VAL A 151 40.20 77.07 -45.36
N GLN A 152 38.88 77.21 -45.20
CA GLN A 152 38.08 78.08 -46.04
C GLN A 152 38.25 79.49 -45.52
N LYS A 153 38.60 80.42 -46.43
CA LYS A 153 38.61 81.86 -46.15
C LYS A 153 37.32 82.24 -45.43
N GLU A 154 37.44 82.96 -44.32
CA GLU A 154 36.28 83.51 -43.59
C GLU A 154 35.41 84.29 -44.58
N GLU A 155 34.20 83.79 -44.81
CA GLU A 155 33.14 84.59 -45.41
C GLU A 155 32.79 85.66 -44.39
N ILE A 156 33.25 86.89 -44.64
CA ILE A 156 32.95 88.04 -43.81
C ILE A 156 31.51 88.46 -44.13
N PHE A 157 30.58 88.12 -43.25
CA PHE A 157 29.21 88.60 -43.31
C PHE A 157 29.13 90.02 -42.76
N THR A 158 28.35 90.87 -43.41
CA THR A 158 28.05 92.22 -42.94
C THR A 158 27.19 92.18 -41.68
N GLU A 159 27.22 93.26 -40.90
CA GLU A 159 26.40 93.37 -39.67
C GLU A 159 24.90 93.28 -39.98
N GLU A 160 24.47 93.73 -41.16
CA GLU A 160 23.09 93.60 -41.62
C GLU A 160 22.71 92.15 -41.98
N GLU A 161 23.66 91.33 -42.44
CA GLU A 161 23.42 89.90 -42.71
C GLU A 161 23.32 89.06 -41.43
N ILE A 162 24.08 89.45 -40.39
CA ILE A 162 24.12 88.81 -39.07
C ILE A 162 22.91 89.24 -38.23
N ASN A 163 22.55 90.52 -38.27
CA ASN A 163 21.43 91.10 -37.53
C ASN A 163 20.53 91.95 -38.46
N PRO A 164 19.69 91.32 -39.28
CA PRO A 164 18.75 92.03 -40.15
C PRO A 164 17.66 92.78 -39.36
N TYR A 165 17.52 92.51 -38.07
CA TYR A 165 16.46 93.01 -37.20
C TYR A 165 16.81 94.30 -36.46
N ALA A 166 18.02 94.80 -36.65
CA ALA A 166 18.42 96.11 -36.18
C ALA A 166 17.48 97.20 -36.75
N GLY A 167 16.89 98.01 -35.86
CA GLY A 167 16.01 99.13 -36.22
C GLY A 167 14.60 98.76 -36.70
N CYS A 168 14.15 97.50 -36.54
CA CYS A 168 12.77 97.11 -36.84
C CYS A 168 11.75 97.84 -35.95
N LYS A 169 10.61 98.23 -36.55
CA LYS A 169 9.46 98.84 -35.87
C LYS A 169 8.19 98.03 -36.16
N PRO A 170 7.38 97.70 -35.14
CA PRO A 170 6.15 96.94 -35.34
C PRO A 170 5.02 97.82 -35.89
N ILE A 171 4.01 97.18 -36.50
CA ILE A 171 2.76 97.83 -36.91
C ILE A 171 2.03 98.44 -35.71
N LYS A 172 2.10 97.78 -34.55
CA LYS A 172 1.48 98.22 -33.30
C LYS A 172 2.46 98.08 -32.14
N GLU A 173 2.80 99.20 -31.52
CA GLU A 173 3.62 99.23 -30.32
C GLU A 173 2.83 98.65 -29.13
N ASN A 174 3.54 98.04 -28.16
CA ASN A 174 2.97 97.46 -26.93
C ASN A 174 1.89 96.38 -27.16
N SER A 175 2.04 95.59 -28.22
CA SER A 175 1.17 94.44 -28.45
C SER A 175 1.61 93.23 -27.63
N ARG A 176 0.64 92.51 -27.06
CA ARG A 176 0.86 91.24 -26.34
C ARG A 176 1.51 90.16 -27.22
N PHE A 177 1.44 90.29 -28.55
CA PHE A 177 2.01 89.35 -29.50
C PHE A 177 3.48 89.66 -29.86
N PHE A 178 4.05 90.77 -29.36
CA PHE A 178 5.41 91.21 -29.74
C PHE A 178 6.49 90.17 -29.40
N THR A 179 6.59 89.79 -28.13
CA THR A 179 7.60 88.81 -27.67
C THR A 179 7.43 87.47 -28.37
N GLU A 180 6.19 86.99 -28.45
CA GLU A 180 5.92 85.69 -29.07
C GLU A 180 6.25 85.72 -30.56
N THR A 181 5.96 86.81 -31.28
CA THR A 181 6.30 86.91 -32.69
C THR A 181 7.82 86.88 -32.91
N TRP A 182 8.59 87.61 -32.10
CA TRP A 182 10.06 87.54 -32.17
C TRP A 182 10.61 86.18 -31.78
N LEU A 183 9.98 85.52 -30.80
CA LEU A 183 10.28 84.13 -30.47
C LEU A 183 10.04 83.22 -31.68
N ARG A 184 8.90 83.32 -32.37
CA ARG A 184 8.60 82.52 -33.57
C ARG A 184 9.58 82.78 -34.73
N ILE A 185 9.99 84.03 -34.93
CA ILE A 185 11.01 84.37 -35.93
C ILE A 185 12.37 83.77 -35.53
N GLY A 186 12.70 83.80 -34.24
CA GLY A 186 13.89 83.14 -33.70
C GLY A 186 13.84 81.63 -33.90
N GLU A 187 12.70 80.99 -33.64
CA GLU A 187 12.45 79.56 -33.87
C GLU A 187 12.61 79.21 -35.34
N TYR A 188 12.08 80.05 -36.25
CA TYR A 188 12.32 79.87 -37.67
C TYR A 188 13.82 79.80 -37.99
N HIS A 189 14.60 80.77 -37.52
CA HIS A 189 16.04 80.80 -37.83
C HIS A 189 16.81 79.67 -37.15
N PHE A 190 16.35 79.29 -35.97
CA PHE A 190 16.95 78.23 -35.20
C PHE A 190 16.71 76.86 -35.86
N ASP A 191 15.48 76.58 -36.29
CA ASP A 191 15.06 75.26 -36.78
C ASP A 191 15.16 75.11 -38.31
N TYR A 192 14.98 76.20 -39.08
CA TYR A 192 14.83 76.13 -40.54
C TYR A 192 15.83 76.98 -41.35
N ASP A 193 16.55 77.94 -40.75
CA ASP A 193 17.60 78.70 -41.47
C ASP A 193 18.97 78.00 -41.34
N TYR A 194 19.25 77.12 -42.29
CA TYR A 194 20.52 76.39 -42.38
C TYR A 194 21.69 77.22 -42.93
N SER A 195 21.51 78.53 -43.16
CA SER A 195 22.62 79.39 -43.60
C SER A 195 23.66 79.56 -42.48
N LYS A 196 24.90 79.92 -42.86
CA LYS A 196 26.00 80.18 -41.90
C LYS A 196 25.69 81.30 -40.89
N VAL A 197 24.70 82.15 -41.18
CA VAL A 197 24.24 83.22 -40.29
C VAL A 197 22.90 82.91 -39.62
N GLY A 198 22.27 81.76 -39.88
CA GLY A 198 20.96 81.39 -39.34
C GLY A 198 20.91 81.45 -37.82
N LEU A 199 21.85 80.79 -37.13
CA LEU A 199 21.95 80.87 -35.66
C LEU A 199 22.23 82.29 -35.15
N SER A 200 22.96 83.11 -35.90
CA SER A 200 23.19 84.52 -35.54
C SER A 200 21.92 85.37 -35.67
N ARG A 201 21.07 85.07 -36.66
CA ARG A 201 19.75 85.70 -36.83
C ARG A 201 18.77 85.22 -35.76
N ALA A 202 18.83 83.94 -35.38
CA ALA A 202 18.07 83.41 -34.25
C ALA A 202 18.46 84.12 -32.95
N ILE A 203 19.77 84.24 -32.66
CA ILE A 203 20.31 85.02 -31.54
C ILE A 203 19.77 86.46 -31.56
N SER A 204 19.78 87.11 -32.73
CA SER A 204 19.28 88.47 -32.89
C SER A 204 17.78 88.59 -32.62
N ALA A 205 16.97 87.65 -33.12
CA ALA A 205 15.52 87.61 -32.92
C ALA A 205 15.14 87.26 -31.47
N TYR A 206 15.78 86.29 -30.84
CA TYR A 206 15.58 86.00 -29.42
C TYR A 206 16.02 87.18 -28.53
N SER A 207 17.10 87.88 -28.90
CA SER A 207 17.49 89.12 -28.21
C SER A 207 16.41 90.20 -28.29
N LYS A 208 15.69 90.31 -29.41
CA LYS A 208 14.51 91.20 -29.54
C LYS A 208 13.36 90.76 -28.64
N ALA A 209 13.11 89.46 -28.50
CA ALA A 209 12.10 88.95 -27.57
C ALA A 209 12.45 89.29 -26.10
N LEU A 210 13.74 89.32 -25.75
CA LEU A 210 14.22 89.66 -24.40
C LEU A 210 14.12 91.14 -24.03
N GLU A 211 13.78 92.03 -24.95
CA GLU A 211 13.53 93.45 -24.64
C GLU A 211 12.30 93.62 -23.73
N ASP A 212 11.34 92.70 -23.77
CA ASP A 212 10.20 92.65 -22.85
C ASP A 212 10.43 91.63 -21.71
N THR A 213 11.03 92.11 -20.62
CA THR A 213 11.27 91.32 -19.40
C THR A 213 9.99 90.96 -18.62
N SER A 214 8.85 91.55 -18.98
CA SER A 214 7.56 91.26 -18.34
C SER A 214 6.79 90.14 -19.02
N SER A 215 7.23 89.73 -20.21
CA SER A 215 6.58 88.71 -21.02
C SER A 215 6.59 87.33 -20.34
N SER A 216 5.50 86.58 -20.50
CA SER A 216 5.43 85.17 -20.12
C SER A 216 6.35 84.26 -20.94
N PHE A 217 6.92 84.77 -22.04
CA PHE A 217 7.87 84.05 -22.90
C PHE A 217 9.33 84.40 -22.60
N TYR A 218 9.61 85.21 -21.56
CA TYR A 218 10.95 85.70 -21.28
C TYR A 218 11.95 84.58 -20.95
N ASP A 219 11.53 83.61 -20.14
CA ASP A 219 12.37 82.46 -19.78
C ASP A 219 12.64 81.54 -20.98
N LEU A 220 11.64 81.31 -21.83
CA LEU A 220 11.79 80.57 -23.08
C LEU A 220 12.72 81.29 -24.06
N ALA A 221 12.64 82.62 -24.16
CA ALA A 221 13.55 83.40 -24.99
C ALA A 221 15.00 83.37 -24.45
N LEU A 222 15.19 83.41 -23.12
CA LEU A 222 16.52 83.27 -22.50
C LEU A 222 17.12 81.90 -22.79
N TYR A 223 16.30 80.86 -22.64
CA TYR A 223 16.70 79.48 -22.90
C TYR A 223 17.06 79.25 -24.37
N LYS A 224 16.20 79.68 -25.30
CA LYS A 224 16.46 79.57 -26.74
C LYS A 224 17.68 80.38 -27.19
N LEU A 225 17.95 81.52 -26.55
CA LEU A 225 19.19 82.27 -26.75
C LEU A 225 20.41 81.46 -26.29
N ALA A 226 20.38 80.88 -25.09
CA ALA A 226 21.45 80.02 -24.57
C ALA A 226 21.71 78.84 -25.50
N TRP A 227 20.65 78.19 -25.96
CA TRP A 227 20.72 77.05 -26.87
C TRP A 227 21.25 77.42 -28.27
N SER A 228 20.97 78.64 -28.73
CA SER A 228 21.54 79.17 -29.98
C SER A 228 23.05 79.38 -29.87
N TYR A 229 23.55 79.85 -28.73
CA TYR A 229 25.00 79.91 -28.48
C TYR A 229 25.63 78.52 -28.39
N TRP A 230 24.94 77.57 -27.74
CA TRP A 230 25.40 76.19 -27.62
C TRP A 230 25.52 75.50 -28.99
N ARG A 231 24.49 75.58 -29.84
CA ARG A 231 24.51 75.03 -31.21
C ARG A 231 25.54 75.68 -32.12
N ARG A 232 25.93 76.92 -31.82
CA ARG A 232 27.00 77.63 -32.53
C ARG A 232 28.40 77.22 -32.04
N GLY A 233 28.50 76.37 -31.01
CA GLY A 233 29.76 75.97 -30.39
C GLY A 233 30.36 77.01 -29.44
N ASN A 234 29.65 78.10 -29.15
CA ASN A 234 30.11 79.10 -28.19
C ASN A 234 29.68 78.72 -26.77
N TYR A 235 30.28 77.66 -26.24
CA TYR A 235 29.97 77.10 -24.93
C TYR A 235 30.17 78.07 -23.76
N PRO A 236 31.22 78.93 -23.73
CA PRO A 236 31.36 79.92 -22.66
C PRO A 236 30.17 80.86 -22.56
N GLU A 237 29.67 81.36 -23.69
CA GLU A 237 28.50 82.24 -23.69
C GLU A 237 27.21 81.47 -23.42
N ALA A 238 27.10 80.24 -23.94
CA ALA A 238 25.98 79.34 -23.63
C ALA A 238 25.85 79.08 -22.12
N ILE A 239 26.96 78.74 -21.43
CA ILE A 239 26.99 78.51 -19.98
C ILE A 239 26.48 79.75 -19.24
N LYS A 240 26.95 80.95 -19.59
CA LYS A 240 26.46 82.19 -18.96
C LYS A 240 24.96 82.36 -19.15
N LYS A 241 24.44 82.14 -20.36
CA LYS A 241 23.00 82.28 -20.64
C LYS A 241 22.16 81.18 -19.99
N PHE A 242 22.66 79.96 -19.86
CA PHE A 242 21.99 78.92 -19.07
C PHE A 242 22.01 79.24 -17.57
N ILE A 243 23.10 79.82 -17.05
CA ILE A 243 23.14 80.36 -15.68
C ILE A 243 22.09 81.46 -15.52
N ASP A 244 21.95 82.37 -16.49
CA ASP A 244 20.90 83.41 -16.46
C ASP A 244 19.49 82.79 -16.35
N VAL A 245 19.22 81.67 -17.05
CA VAL A 245 17.95 80.91 -16.93
C VAL A 245 17.78 80.33 -15.52
N VAL A 246 18.82 79.73 -14.95
CA VAL A 246 18.78 79.13 -13.60
C VAL A 246 18.55 80.21 -12.54
N GLU A 247 19.33 81.29 -12.58
CA GLU A 247 19.23 82.38 -11.61
C GLU A 247 17.90 83.14 -11.75
N TYR A 248 17.41 83.36 -12.97
CA TYR A 248 16.07 83.91 -13.20
C TYR A 248 14.98 83.02 -12.59
N SER A 249 15.07 81.71 -12.82
CA SER A 249 14.12 80.74 -12.30
C SER A 249 14.12 80.70 -10.76
N ASP A 250 15.29 80.64 -10.15
CA ASP A 250 15.45 80.62 -8.69
C ASP A 250 14.95 81.91 -8.05
N LYS A 251 15.27 83.06 -8.67
CA LYS A 251 14.76 84.36 -8.24
C LYS A 251 13.23 84.42 -8.32
N LYS A 252 12.63 83.98 -9.42
CA LYS A 252 11.16 83.93 -9.56
C LYS A 252 10.52 82.98 -8.55
N ALA A 253 11.16 81.85 -8.27
CA ALA A 253 10.68 80.93 -7.26
C ALA A 253 10.67 81.56 -5.87
N ALA A 254 11.76 82.24 -5.52
CA ALA A 254 11.89 82.96 -4.26
C ALA A 254 10.89 84.14 -4.13
N GLU A 255 10.67 84.90 -5.20
CA GLU A 255 9.75 86.05 -5.21
C GLU A 255 8.27 85.64 -5.13
N THR A 256 7.89 84.56 -5.81
CA THR A 256 6.47 84.19 -5.99
C THR A 256 5.99 83.07 -5.08
N GLY A 257 6.91 82.33 -4.45
CA GLY A 257 6.62 81.11 -3.70
C GLY A 257 6.09 79.95 -4.56
N LYS A 258 6.10 80.10 -5.89
CA LYS A 258 5.77 79.05 -6.86
C LYS A 258 7.05 78.51 -7.48
N SER A 259 6.99 77.35 -8.14
CA SER A 259 8.09 76.88 -8.97
C SER A 259 8.44 77.93 -10.04
N GLY A 260 9.74 78.16 -10.26
CA GLY A 260 10.25 79.09 -11.28
C GLY A 260 10.01 78.57 -12.71
N SER A 261 10.93 78.88 -13.63
CA SER A 261 10.89 78.36 -15.00
C SER A 261 11.02 76.84 -15.02
N GLN A 262 10.18 76.18 -15.82
CA GLN A 262 10.27 74.73 -16.10
C GLN A 262 11.55 74.35 -16.85
N LEU A 263 12.24 75.32 -17.47
CA LEU A 263 13.47 75.11 -18.24
C LEU A 263 14.73 75.08 -17.35
N ARG A 264 14.61 75.37 -16.05
CA ARG A 264 15.74 75.40 -15.10
C ARG A 264 16.51 74.06 -15.04
N PRO A 265 15.88 72.89 -14.87
CA PRO A 265 16.62 71.63 -14.80
C PRO A 265 17.40 71.34 -16.08
N GLU A 266 16.80 71.62 -17.24
CA GLU A 266 17.42 71.41 -18.55
C GLU A 266 18.60 72.39 -18.76
N ALA A 267 18.49 73.63 -18.29
CA ALA A 267 19.60 74.58 -18.30
C ALA A 267 20.81 74.07 -17.49
N ILE A 268 20.60 73.47 -16.31
CA ILE A 268 21.68 72.85 -15.50
C ILE A 268 22.33 71.68 -16.25
N GLN A 269 21.52 70.84 -16.91
CA GLN A 269 22.03 69.77 -17.75
C GLN A 269 22.90 70.31 -18.91
N TYR A 270 22.45 71.35 -19.62
CA TYR A 270 23.23 71.96 -20.70
C TYR A 270 24.50 72.66 -20.22
N ILE A 271 24.53 73.17 -18.98
CA ILE A 271 25.77 73.63 -18.35
C ILE A 271 26.74 72.45 -18.22
N ALA A 272 26.30 71.31 -17.66
CA ALA A 272 27.13 70.11 -17.52
C ALA A 272 27.62 69.57 -18.88
N LEU A 273 26.76 69.52 -19.89
CA LEU A 273 27.13 69.14 -21.26
C LEU A 273 28.17 70.09 -21.84
N SER A 274 27.97 71.41 -21.71
CA SER A 274 28.92 72.42 -22.19
C SER A 274 30.30 72.29 -21.51
N LEU A 275 30.35 71.88 -20.25
CA LEU A 275 31.61 71.60 -19.55
C LEU A 275 32.29 70.35 -20.08
N TRP A 276 31.52 69.29 -20.35
CA TRP A 276 32.00 68.01 -20.89
C TRP A 276 32.55 68.15 -22.32
N GLU A 277 31.98 69.03 -23.15
CA GLU A 277 32.41 69.25 -24.55
C GLU A 277 33.91 69.48 -24.65
N SER A 278 34.59 68.72 -25.51
CA SER A 278 36.05 68.66 -25.47
C SER A 278 36.74 69.82 -26.18
N ASP A 279 36.07 70.56 -27.05
CA ASP A 279 36.65 71.59 -27.91
C ASP A 279 35.81 72.89 -27.84
N TRP A 280 36.28 73.86 -27.06
CA TRP A 280 35.62 75.17 -26.89
C TRP A 280 36.05 76.22 -27.92
N ASN A 281 37.20 76.04 -28.57
CA ASN A 281 37.74 77.02 -29.51
C ASN A 281 37.31 76.75 -30.96
N GLY A 282 36.73 75.58 -31.23
CA GLY A 282 36.21 75.16 -32.53
C GLY A 282 37.29 74.81 -33.54
N ASP A 283 38.52 74.54 -33.10
CA ASP A 283 39.65 74.18 -33.97
C ASP A 283 39.68 72.68 -34.34
N ASN A 284 38.71 71.90 -33.83
CA ASN A 284 38.58 70.44 -33.94
C ASN A 284 39.67 69.64 -33.19
N VAL A 285 40.35 70.27 -32.22
CA VAL A 285 41.30 69.64 -31.31
C VAL A 285 40.72 69.68 -29.90
N PRO A 286 40.66 68.54 -29.18
CA PRO A 286 40.29 68.55 -27.77
C PRO A 286 41.21 69.43 -26.94
N ASP A 287 40.63 70.34 -26.17
CA ASP A 287 41.32 71.17 -25.20
C ASP A 287 41.98 70.30 -24.12
N GLU A 288 43.13 70.76 -23.59
CA GLU A 288 43.83 70.08 -22.48
C GLU A 288 42.98 70.00 -21.21
N VAL A 289 42.03 70.91 -21.05
CA VAL A 289 41.17 71.04 -19.88
C VAL A 289 39.71 70.88 -20.31
N SER A 290 39.01 69.88 -19.77
CA SER A 290 37.57 69.63 -20.04
C SER A 290 36.85 69.02 -18.83
N GLY A 291 35.52 68.96 -18.91
CA GLY A 291 34.63 68.27 -17.97
C GLY A 291 34.87 68.67 -16.52
N PHE A 292 35.22 67.68 -15.69
CA PHE A 292 35.36 67.87 -14.25
C PHE A 292 36.41 68.92 -13.86
N THR A 293 37.46 69.10 -14.66
CA THR A 293 38.45 70.14 -14.40
C THR A 293 37.88 71.54 -14.62
N ARG A 294 37.07 71.75 -15.67
CA ARG A 294 36.38 73.04 -15.90
C ARG A 294 35.31 73.32 -14.85
N LEU A 295 34.59 72.28 -14.41
CA LEU A 295 33.60 72.40 -13.36
C LEU A 295 34.20 72.94 -12.04
N LYS A 296 35.47 72.68 -11.77
CA LYS A 296 36.16 73.18 -10.57
C LYS A 296 36.66 74.64 -10.70
N ASP A 297 36.64 75.23 -11.90
CA ASP A 297 37.06 76.63 -12.10
C ASP A 297 35.95 77.61 -11.67
N PRO A 298 36.15 78.42 -10.62
CA PRO A 298 35.14 79.36 -10.14
C PRO A 298 34.81 80.48 -11.14
N ASN A 299 35.66 80.74 -12.13
CA ASN A 299 35.39 81.73 -13.18
C ASN A 299 34.43 81.20 -14.25
N ILE A 300 34.28 79.88 -14.35
CA ILE A 300 33.34 79.21 -15.26
C ILE A 300 32.07 78.86 -14.49
N ILE A 301 32.22 78.15 -13.36
CA ILE A 301 31.11 77.73 -12.49
C ILE A 301 31.37 78.25 -11.07
N PRO A 302 30.58 79.22 -10.59
CA PRO A 302 30.59 79.61 -9.18
C PRO A 302 30.44 78.40 -8.25
N GLN A 303 31.34 78.26 -7.28
CA GLN A 303 31.40 77.09 -6.39
C GLN A 303 30.60 77.24 -5.10
N ASP A 304 30.07 78.43 -4.85
CA ASP A 304 29.35 78.85 -3.63
C ASP A 304 27.83 78.98 -3.84
N ARG A 305 27.33 78.62 -5.03
CA ARG A 305 25.91 78.73 -5.34
C ARG A 305 25.13 77.51 -4.87
N PRO A 306 23.87 77.66 -4.40
CA PRO A 306 23.03 76.53 -3.99
C PRO A 306 22.80 75.49 -5.09
N TRP A 307 22.81 75.91 -6.35
CA TRP A 307 22.63 75.04 -7.52
C TRP A 307 23.92 74.37 -8.02
N THR A 308 25.10 74.72 -7.49
CA THR A 308 26.38 74.09 -7.89
C THR A 308 26.39 72.56 -7.72
N PRO A 309 25.87 71.96 -6.63
CA PRO A 309 25.83 70.50 -6.49
C PRO A 309 25.04 69.82 -7.61
N GLU A 310 24.01 70.47 -8.13
CA GLU A 310 23.19 69.95 -9.24
C GLU A 310 24.04 69.80 -10.53
N VAL A 311 24.97 70.74 -10.79
CA VAL A 311 25.89 70.65 -11.93
C VAL A 311 26.88 69.49 -11.76
N TYR A 312 27.36 69.23 -10.55
CA TYR A 312 28.21 68.06 -10.26
C TYR A 312 27.46 66.75 -10.50
N ASN A 313 26.23 66.65 -10.00
CA ASN A 313 25.39 65.47 -10.21
C ASN A 313 25.15 65.23 -11.72
N TRP A 314 24.76 66.27 -12.46
CA TRP A 314 24.55 66.18 -13.91
C TRP A 314 25.83 65.86 -14.69
N LEU A 315 26.98 66.40 -14.32
CA LEU A 315 28.25 66.05 -14.98
C LEU A 315 28.61 64.57 -14.75
N GLY A 316 28.35 64.05 -13.53
CA GLY A 316 28.48 62.63 -13.24
C GLY A 316 27.57 61.79 -14.15
N ASP A 317 26.31 62.21 -14.34
CA ASP A 317 25.37 61.55 -15.25
C ASP A 317 25.85 61.58 -16.71
N VAL A 318 26.39 62.71 -17.17
CA VAL A 318 26.98 62.82 -18.51
C VAL A 318 28.14 61.82 -18.69
N TYR A 319 29.00 61.63 -17.68
CA TYR A 319 30.04 60.61 -17.74
C TYR A 319 29.49 59.17 -17.72
N ILE A 320 28.40 58.91 -17.01
CA ILE A 320 27.71 57.60 -17.05
C ILE A 320 27.17 57.33 -18.46
N ASP A 321 26.62 58.34 -19.13
CA ASP A 321 26.07 58.23 -20.48
C ASP A 321 27.17 58.09 -21.55
N ASP A 322 28.33 58.73 -21.35
CA ASP A 322 29.54 58.56 -22.15
C ASP A 322 30.30 57.23 -21.84
N ASN A 323 29.72 56.38 -20.99
CA ASN A 323 30.32 55.13 -20.50
C ASN A 323 31.69 55.30 -19.80
N ALA A 324 31.99 56.51 -19.34
CA ALA A 324 33.15 56.84 -18.52
C ALA A 324 32.85 56.61 -17.03
N ASN A 325 32.41 55.39 -16.67
CA ASN A 325 31.86 55.07 -15.33
C ASN A 325 32.84 55.40 -14.19
N LEU A 326 34.15 55.19 -14.37
CA LEU A 326 35.14 55.53 -13.35
C LEU A 326 35.29 57.04 -13.11
N LYS A 327 35.16 57.87 -14.16
CA LYS A 327 35.15 59.33 -14.04
C LYS A 327 33.86 59.82 -13.37
N ALA A 328 32.73 59.20 -13.70
CA ALA A 328 31.47 59.49 -13.01
C ALA A 328 31.59 59.21 -11.51
N ILE A 329 32.17 58.06 -11.13
CA ILE A 329 32.43 57.73 -9.72
C ILE A 329 33.33 58.79 -9.06
N GLU A 330 34.37 59.29 -9.74
CA GLU A 330 35.21 60.37 -9.21
C GLU A 330 34.41 61.65 -8.91
N VAL A 331 33.55 62.08 -9.85
CA VAL A 331 32.69 63.26 -9.67
C VAL A 331 31.67 63.05 -8.55
N PHE A 332 31.05 61.86 -8.49
CA PHE A 332 30.06 61.52 -7.48
C PHE A 332 30.65 61.36 -6.08
N GLU A 333 31.84 60.78 -5.94
CA GLU A 333 32.54 60.69 -4.65
C GLU A 333 32.97 62.09 -4.18
N GLU A 334 33.39 62.98 -5.09
CA GLU A 334 33.63 64.39 -4.73
C GLU A 334 32.34 65.11 -4.30
N PHE A 335 31.22 64.86 -4.99
CA PHE A 335 29.91 65.38 -4.59
C PHE A 335 29.57 64.96 -3.16
N LEU A 336 29.66 63.65 -2.84
CA LEU A 336 29.33 63.13 -1.52
C LEU A 336 30.27 63.66 -0.44
N ARG A 337 31.55 63.87 -0.77
CA ARG A 337 32.54 64.46 0.13
C ARG A 337 32.22 65.91 0.49
N ARG A 338 31.78 66.71 -0.48
CA ARG A 338 31.50 68.15 -0.30
C ARG A 338 30.11 68.41 0.25
N TRP A 339 29.12 67.61 -0.17
CA TRP A 339 27.72 67.80 0.15
C TRP A 339 27.04 66.49 0.62
N PRO A 340 27.49 65.88 1.73
CA PRO A 340 26.95 64.60 2.22
C PRO A 340 25.47 64.67 2.61
N ASN A 341 24.97 65.87 2.92
CA ASN A 341 23.57 66.12 3.28
C ASN A 341 22.74 66.70 2.12
N ALA A 342 23.30 66.81 0.92
CA ALA A 342 22.55 67.29 -0.24
C ALA A 342 21.37 66.34 -0.55
N PRO A 343 20.23 66.86 -1.01
CA PRO A 343 19.04 66.04 -1.29
C PRO A 343 19.31 64.86 -2.25
N GLU A 344 20.28 65.02 -3.16
CA GLU A 344 20.64 64.01 -4.16
C GLU A 344 21.63 62.95 -3.62
N ALA A 345 22.17 63.08 -2.41
CA ALA A 345 23.22 62.18 -1.90
C ALA A 345 22.85 60.68 -1.91
N PRO A 346 21.65 60.24 -1.51
CA PRO A 346 21.25 58.83 -1.62
C PRO A 346 21.20 58.35 -3.08
N ASP A 347 20.71 59.21 -3.99
CA ASP A 347 20.63 58.93 -5.42
C ASP A 347 22.04 58.81 -6.03
N VAL A 348 22.97 59.68 -5.62
CA VAL A 348 24.38 59.62 -6.02
C VAL A 348 25.05 58.32 -5.55
N VAL A 349 24.80 57.85 -4.32
CA VAL A 349 25.30 56.54 -3.86
C VAL A 349 24.74 55.40 -4.72
N ALA A 350 23.46 55.45 -5.07
CA ALA A 350 22.85 54.47 -5.96
C ALA A 350 23.47 54.50 -7.38
N LYS A 351 23.79 55.70 -7.90
CA LYS A 351 24.50 55.87 -9.19
C LYS A 351 25.92 55.29 -9.15
N ILE A 352 26.67 55.47 -8.06
CA ILE A 352 27.98 54.83 -7.87
C ILE A 352 27.85 53.31 -7.89
N ALA A 353 26.85 52.75 -7.19
CA ALA A 353 26.61 51.30 -7.20
C ALA A 353 26.29 50.78 -8.61
N LYS A 354 25.46 51.52 -9.38
CA LYS A 354 25.15 51.22 -10.77
C LYS A 354 26.39 51.32 -11.67
N ALA A 355 27.26 52.29 -11.44
CA ALA A 355 28.53 52.45 -12.15
C ALA A 355 29.46 51.24 -11.90
N TYR A 356 29.62 50.81 -10.64
CA TYR A 356 30.37 49.58 -10.32
C TYR A 356 29.73 48.32 -10.93
N GLN A 357 28.41 48.28 -11.03
CA GLN A 357 27.70 47.17 -11.67
C GLN A 357 28.01 47.09 -13.17
N ARG A 358 28.07 48.24 -13.87
CA ARG A 358 28.48 48.30 -15.29
C ARG A 358 29.92 47.85 -15.50
N GLU A 359 30.80 48.12 -14.53
CA GLU A 359 32.19 47.64 -14.50
C GLU A 359 32.34 46.20 -13.98
N LYS A 360 31.22 45.50 -13.69
CA LYS A 360 31.18 44.11 -13.20
C LYS A 360 31.97 43.89 -11.90
N MET A 361 32.02 44.91 -11.03
CA MET A 361 32.69 44.84 -9.74
C MET A 361 31.71 44.48 -8.62
N GLU A 362 31.19 43.25 -8.62
CA GLU A 362 30.08 42.80 -7.75
C GLU A 362 30.29 43.11 -6.26
N GLN A 363 31.49 42.85 -5.73
CA GLN A 363 31.82 43.17 -4.34
C GLN A 363 31.65 44.66 -4.01
N LYS A 364 32.08 45.54 -4.93
CA LYS A 364 31.91 47.00 -4.77
C LYS A 364 30.46 47.44 -4.90
N VAL A 365 29.65 46.74 -5.70
CA VAL A 365 28.20 47.02 -5.80
C VAL A 365 27.54 46.81 -4.45
N ILE A 366 27.82 45.67 -3.79
CA ILE A 366 27.25 45.33 -2.48
C ILE A 366 27.73 46.32 -1.42
N GLU A 367 29.03 46.58 -1.35
CA GLU A 367 29.61 47.55 -0.41
C GLU A 367 29.02 48.95 -0.59
N THR A 368 28.79 49.38 -1.84
CA THR A 368 28.23 50.70 -2.12
C THR A 368 26.74 50.77 -1.80
N ARG A 369 25.95 49.74 -2.16
CA ARG A 369 24.52 49.67 -1.80
C ARG A 369 24.33 49.65 -0.29
N ALA A 370 25.20 48.97 0.46
CA ALA A 370 25.15 48.98 1.92
C ALA A 370 25.30 50.40 2.53
N ARG A 371 25.98 51.33 1.83
CA ARG A 371 26.06 52.74 2.26
C ARG A 371 24.70 53.44 2.26
N LEU A 372 23.71 52.94 1.51
CA LEU A 372 22.35 53.52 1.49
C LEU A 372 21.64 53.42 2.86
N ALA A 373 22.05 52.47 3.70
CA ALA A 373 21.56 52.37 5.08
C ALA A 373 21.87 53.61 5.92
N ALA A 374 22.87 54.42 5.52
CA ALA A 374 23.24 55.66 6.21
C ALA A 374 22.21 56.80 6.03
N TYR A 375 21.18 56.62 5.18
CA TYR A 375 20.15 57.62 4.89
C TYR A 375 18.79 57.29 5.52
N GLY A 376 18.73 56.36 6.48
CA GLY A 376 17.51 56.00 7.21
C GLY A 376 16.97 57.13 8.10
N LYS A 377 15.80 56.90 8.73
CA LYS A 377 15.01 57.90 9.48
C LYS A 377 15.78 58.63 10.60
N ASP A 378 16.83 58.02 11.15
CA ASP A 378 17.63 58.59 12.24
C ASP A 378 18.90 59.32 11.77
N SER A 379 19.17 59.33 10.46
CA SER A 379 20.39 59.89 9.88
C SER A 379 20.44 61.43 9.89
N ASP A 380 21.65 61.99 9.78
CA ASP A 380 21.84 63.44 9.67
C ASP A 380 21.33 63.99 8.33
N TRP A 381 21.43 63.21 7.25
CA TRP A 381 20.82 63.54 5.96
C TRP A 381 19.29 63.63 6.08
N TRP A 382 18.65 62.69 6.78
CA TRP A 382 17.20 62.71 6.97
C TRP A 382 16.73 63.97 7.69
N LYS A 383 17.43 64.35 8.76
CA LYS A 383 17.16 65.59 9.52
C LYS A 383 17.37 66.85 8.67
N ALA A 384 18.38 66.85 7.80
CA ALA A 384 18.68 67.98 6.91
C ALA A 384 17.67 68.16 5.76
N ASN A 385 16.85 67.14 5.44
CA ASN A 385 15.92 67.14 4.31
C ASN A 385 14.45 66.89 4.74
N MET A 386 14.07 67.29 5.96
CA MET A 386 12.72 67.07 6.52
C MET A 386 11.61 67.84 5.80
N ASP A 387 11.94 68.89 5.06
CA ASP A 387 11.03 69.66 4.22
C ASP A 387 10.72 68.96 2.88
N LYS A 388 11.37 67.81 2.59
CA LYS A 388 11.29 67.10 1.31
C LYS A 388 10.85 65.64 1.49
N PRO A 389 9.57 65.39 1.85
CA PRO A 389 9.07 64.04 2.17
C PRO A 389 9.18 63.05 1.01
N GLU A 390 9.05 63.50 -0.24
CA GLU A 390 9.19 62.64 -1.43
C GLU A 390 10.61 62.07 -1.57
N LEU A 391 11.64 62.87 -1.26
CA LEU A 391 13.04 62.42 -1.31
C LEU A 391 13.37 61.48 -0.15
N GLN A 392 12.79 61.75 1.02
CA GLN A 392 12.86 60.89 2.18
C GLN A 392 12.27 59.50 1.87
N GLU A 393 11.11 59.44 1.23
CA GLU A 393 10.50 58.18 0.79
C GLU A 393 11.38 57.45 -0.20
N LYS A 394 11.89 58.13 -1.24
CA LYS A 394 12.82 57.54 -2.22
C LYS A 394 14.08 56.98 -1.57
N ALA A 395 14.65 57.68 -0.57
CA ALA A 395 15.81 57.21 0.17
C ALA A 395 15.51 55.96 1.00
N LEU A 396 14.32 55.88 1.63
CA LEU A 396 13.88 54.67 2.35
C LEU A 396 13.68 53.49 1.41
N MET A 397 13.06 53.69 0.25
CA MET A 397 12.90 52.63 -0.75
C MET A 397 14.26 52.10 -1.21
N ALA A 398 15.23 52.99 -1.44
CA ALA A 398 16.60 52.60 -1.82
C ALA A 398 17.32 51.86 -0.68
N ALA A 399 17.12 52.26 0.58
CA ALA A 399 17.69 51.58 1.75
C ALA A 399 17.04 50.20 1.99
N GLU A 400 15.74 50.09 1.76
CA GLU A 400 14.99 48.83 1.80
C GLU A 400 15.47 47.87 0.70
N ASP A 401 15.55 48.32 -0.56
CA ASP A 401 16.08 47.50 -1.66
C ASP A 401 17.51 47.07 -1.37
N ALA A 402 18.37 47.93 -0.83
CA ALA A 402 19.73 47.54 -0.46
C ALA A 402 19.77 46.36 0.52
N LEU A 403 18.94 46.38 1.57
CA LEU A 403 18.85 45.28 2.55
C LEU A 403 18.32 43.99 1.91
N LYS A 404 17.30 44.10 1.05
CA LYS A 404 16.74 42.98 0.29
C LYS A 404 17.79 42.36 -0.63
N GLN A 405 18.50 43.17 -1.42
CA GLN A 405 19.51 42.71 -2.38
C GLN A 405 20.70 42.05 -1.69
N THR A 406 21.12 42.52 -0.51
CA THR A 406 22.15 41.85 0.29
C THR A 406 21.71 40.44 0.70
N ALA A 407 20.48 40.28 1.21
CA ALA A 407 19.97 38.97 1.59
C ALA A 407 19.83 38.01 0.39
N LEU A 408 19.31 38.51 -0.74
CA LEU A 408 19.18 37.75 -1.99
C LEU A 408 20.54 37.31 -2.54
N HIS A 409 21.55 38.17 -2.52
CA HIS A 409 22.89 37.83 -3.01
C HIS A 409 23.50 36.65 -2.23
N HIS A 410 23.54 36.73 -0.89
CA HIS A 410 24.07 35.64 -0.07
C HIS A 410 23.24 34.36 -0.23
N HIS A 411 21.92 34.47 -0.39
CA HIS A 411 21.07 33.33 -0.68
C HIS A 411 21.45 32.69 -2.04
N GLU A 412 21.64 33.47 -3.09
CA GLU A 412 22.04 32.98 -4.43
C GLU A 412 23.42 32.31 -4.39
N VAL A 413 24.39 32.93 -3.72
CA VAL A 413 25.73 32.34 -3.52
C VAL A 413 25.62 30.99 -2.81
N ALA A 414 24.81 30.90 -1.74
CA ALA A 414 24.57 29.66 -1.01
C ALA A 414 23.91 28.58 -1.89
N GLN A 415 22.96 28.95 -2.75
CA GLN A 415 22.32 28.04 -3.71
C GLN A 415 23.31 27.52 -4.75
N ASN A 416 24.16 28.39 -5.29
CA ASN A 416 25.20 28.03 -6.24
C ASN A 416 26.23 27.07 -5.63
N LEU A 417 26.71 27.35 -4.42
CA LEU A 417 27.62 26.47 -3.68
C LEU A 417 26.99 25.09 -3.42
N LYS A 418 25.72 25.05 -3.01
CA LYS A 418 24.96 23.80 -2.83
C LYS A 418 24.85 23.00 -4.14
N ASN A 419 24.58 23.66 -5.26
CA ASN A 419 24.48 23.00 -6.56
C ASN A 419 25.85 22.49 -7.05
N MET A 420 26.92 23.26 -6.81
CA MET A 420 28.29 22.81 -7.06
C MET A 420 28.63 21.58 -6.21
N ALA A 421 28.26 21.56 -4.92
CA ALA A 421 28.48 20.42 -4.03
C ALA A 421 27.80 19.14 -4.54
N LYS A 422 26.57 19.24 -5.09
CA LYS A 422 25.86 18.11 -5.70
C LYS A 422 26.57 17.55 -6.94
N ALA A 423 27.26 18.40 -7.70
CA ALA A 423 27.99 17.99 -8.90
C ALA A 423 29.35 17.33 -8.60
N LYS A 424 29.82 17.37 -7.34
CA LYS A 424 31.08 16.74 -6.93
C LYS A 424 30.89 15.26 -6.62
N THR A 425 31.82 14.44 -7.09
CA THR A 425 31.90 12.99 -6.81
C THR A 425 32.78 12.68 -5.60
N ASN A 426 33.70 13.57 -5.23
CA ASN A 426 34.55 13.45 -4.06
C ASN A 426 33.78 13.88 -2.79
N PRO A 427 33.58 12.99 -1.79
CA PRO A 427 32.84 13.32 -0.58
C PRO A 427 33.44 14.46 0.26
N ALA A 428 34.78 14.61 0.28
CA ALA A 428 35.43 15.65 1.06
C ALA A 428 35.20 17.05 0.45
N GLU A 429 35.37 17.19 -0.86
CA GLU A 429 35.07 18.44 -1.60
C GLU A 429 33.59 18.77 -1.53
N GLN A 430 32.72 17.76 -1.62
CA GLN A 430 31.28 17.94 -1.49
C GLN A 430 30.92 18.49 -0.10
N GLN A 431 31.49 17.92 0.97
CA GLN A 431 31.22 18.38 2.33
C GLN A 431 31.75 19.79 2.59
N GLU A 432 32.93 20.15 2.06
CA GLU A 432 33.49 21.49 2.16
C GLU A 432 32.57 22.54 1.52
N LEU A 433 32.09 22.28 0.29
CA LEU A 433 31.17 23.17 -0.40
C LEU A 433 29.82 23.27 0.32
N TYR A 434 29.31 22.19 0.91
CA TYR A 434 28.10 22.26 1.74
C TYR A 434 28.30 23.09 3.01
N ASN A 435 29.45 22.99 3.68
CA ASN A 435 29.74 23.80 4.86
C ASN A 435 29.77 25.29 4.51
N ARG A 436 30.42 25.65 3.39
CA ARG A 436 30.42 27.02 2.87
C ARG A 436 29.03 27.50 2.47
N ALA A 437 28.22 26.64 1.85
CA ALA A 437 26.83 26.96 1.54
C ALA A 437 26.03 27.25 2.81
N VAL A 438 26.22 26.46 3.88
CA VAL A 438 25.57 26.67 5.18
C VAL A 438 25.97 28.02 5.80
N GLU A 439 27.25 28.40 5.73
CA GLU A 439 27.73 29.72 6.18
C GLU A 439 27.01 30.86 5.43
N GLU A 440 26.92 30.79 4.11
CA GLU A 440 26.23 31.79 3.28
C GLU A 440 24.71 31.81 3.53
N TYR A 441 24.06 30.64 3.73
CA TYR A 441 22.66 30.59 4.14
C TYR A 441 22.43 31.24 5.51
N ASN A 442 23.38 31.11 6.45
CA ASN A 442 23.29 31.78 7.75
C ASN A 442 23.39 33.31 7.62
N ILE A 443 24.29 33.81 6.77
CA ILE A 443 24.41 35.25 6.49
C ILE A 443 23.12 35.77 5.85
N ALA A 444 22.59 35.04 4.87
CA ALA A 444 21.31 35.37 4.23
C ALA A 444 20.15 35.38 5.24
N ALA A 445 20.09 34.38 6.15
CA ALA A 445 19.05 34.30 7.17
C ALA A 445 19.06 35.52 8.11
N GLU A 446 20.23 35.95 8.59
CA GLU A 446 20.35 37.17 9.41
C GLU A 446 19.95 38.43 8.63
N ALA A 447 20.28 38.51 7.34
CA ALA A 447 19.90 39.62 6.48
C ALA A 447 18.38 39.69 6.23
N TYR A 448 17.72 38.55 5.92
CA TYR A 448 16.26 38.50 5.78
C TYR A 448 15.55 38.80 7.10
N LYS A 449 16.06 38.28 8.21
CA LYS A 449 15.52 38.59 9.54
C LYS A 449 15.59 40.08 9.83
N LYS A 450 16.74 40.73 9.60
CA LYS A 450 16.91 42.17 9.77
C LYS A 450 15.96 42.96 8.86
N TYR A 451 15.79 42.53 7.61
CA TYR A 451 14.83 43.12 6.69
C TYR A 451 13.40 43.06 7.27
N LEU A 452 12.95 41.89 7.71
CA LEU A 452 11.60 41.68 8.25
C LEU A 452 11.36 42.41 9.58
N GLU A 453 12.39 42.57 10.41
CA GLU A 453 12.31 43.40 11.63
C GLU A 453 12.20 44.90 11.31
N THR A 454 12.87 45.36 10.24
CA THR A 454 12.88 46.77 9.83
C THR A 454 11.63 47.15 9.02
N TYR A 455 11.16 46.23 8.17
CA TYR A 455 10.05 46.44 7.23
C TYR A 455 8.98 45.32 7.32
N PRO A 456 8.37 45.09 8.50
CA PRO A 456 7.45 43.97 8.72
C PRO A 456 6.16 44.05 7.88
N ASN A 457 5.80 45.24 7.38
CA ASN A 457 4.59 45.49 6.59
C ASN A 457 4.90 45.80 5.11
N SER A 458 6.13 45.55 4.65
CA SER A 458 6.45 45.74 3.22
C SER A 458 5.65 44.77 2.35
N ALA A 459 5.36 45.16 1.11
CA ALA A 459 4.74 44.28 0.12
C ALA A 459 5.59 43.02 -0.14
N ASP A 460 6.91 43.12 0.02
CA ASP A 460 7.83 42.00 -0.15
C ASP A 460 7.98 41.13 1.11
N ALA A 461 7.43 41.54 2.26
CA ALA A 461 7.62 40.85 3.54
C ALA A 461 7.19 39.38 3.48
N TYR A 462 6.13 39.06 2.73
CA TYR A 462 5.69 37.68 2.52
C TYR A 462 6.75 36.82 1.82
N GLU A 463 7.32 37.31 0.70
CA GLU A 463 8.33 36.60 -0.07
C GLU A 463 9.65 36.50 0.71
N MET A 464 10.05 37.57 1.42
CA MET A 464 11.25 37.55 2.25
C MET A 464 11.13 36.57 3.42
N ASN A 465 9.93 36.39 3.99
CA ASN A 465 9.71 35.40 5.04
C ASN A 465 9.79 33.95 4.51
N PHE A 466 9.34 33.72 3.28
CA PHE A 466 9.55 32.43 2.61
C PHE A 466 11.03 32.14 2.37
N PHE A 467 11.79 33.11 1.86
CA PHE A 467 13.24 32.93 1.68
C PHE A 467 13.98 32.78 3.01
N LEU A 468 13.57 33.48 4.07
CA LEU A 468 14.09 33.24 5.41
C LEU A 468 13.88 31.78 5.83
N ALA A 469 12.67 31.26 5.66
CA ALA A 469 12.38 29.86 5.98
C ALA A 469 13.23 28.88 5.16
N GLU A 470 13.45 29.14 3.86
CA GLU A 470 14.39 28.37 3.03
C GLU A 470 15.82 28.43 3.54
N THR A 471 16.31 29.62 3.91
CA THR A 471 17.68 29.75 4.44
C THR A 471 17.85 28.99 5.76
N TYR A 472 16.84 28.96 6.64
CA TYR A 472 16.85 28.12 7.83
C TYR A 472 16.86 26.63 7.50
N PHE A 473 16.04 26.19 6.54
CA PHE A 473 16.00 24.78 6.13
C PHE A 473 17.35 24.32 5.58
N TRP A 474 17.95 25.07 4.65
CA TRP A 474 19.20 24.69 4.01
C TRP A 474 20.45 24.88 4.89
N SER A 475 20.37 25.74 5.91
CA SER A 475 21.38 25.83 6.98
C SER A 475 21.19 24.79 8.10
N ARG A 476 20.23 23.86 7.94
CA ARG A 476 19.89 22.78 8.90
C ARG A 476 19.34 23.27 10.24
N GLN A 477 18.81 24.48 10.28
CA GLN A 477 18.09 25.06 11.43
C GLN A 477 16.59 24.74 11.32
N TYR A 478 16.25 23.46 11.30
CA TYR A 478 14.87 23.01 11.01
C TYR A 478 13.87 23.44 12.08
N ASP A 479 14.31 23.59 13.33
CA ASP A 479 13.55 24.12 14.46
C ASP A 479 13.09 25.57 14.23
N LYS A 480 13.89 26.37 13.51
CA LYS A 480 13.53 27.72 13.08
C LYS A 480 12.78 27.73 11.75
N ALA A 481 13.09 26.80 10.84
CA ALA A 481 12.48 26.71 9.53
C ALA A 481 10.97 26.41 9.60
N ILE A 482 10.55 25.49 10.48
CA ILE A 482 9.14 25.10 10.64
C ILE A 482 8.25 26.31 10.96
N PRO A 483 8.45 27.06 12.06
CA PRO A 483 7.61 28.21 12.39
C PRO A 483 7.69 29.33 11.34
N ALA A 484 8.84 29.49 10.65
CA ALA A 484 8.97 30.46 9.56
C ALA A 484 8.10 30.06 8.34
N TYR A 485 8.11 28.78 7.94
CA TYR A 485 7.20 28.29 6.90
C TYR A 485 5.73 28.30 7.33
N GLU A 486 5.42 28.03 8.61
CA GLU A 486 4.05 28.16 9.13
C GLU A 486 3.55 29.60 9.02
N SER A 487 4.40 30.58 9.34
CA SER A 487 4.09 31.99 9.15
C SER A 487 3.79 32.35 7.68
N VAL A 488 4.41 31.68 6.72
CA VAL A 488 4.13 31.86 5.28
C VAL A 488 2.84 31.14 4.86
N ARG A 489 2.62 29.91 5.36
CA ARG A 489 1.39 29.14 5.09
C ARG A 489 0.14 29.85 5.59
N ASP A 490 0.22 30.43 6.79
CA ASP A 490 -0.94 30.98 7.50
C ASP A 490 -1.10 32.50 7.28
N SER A 491 -0.21 33.12 6.50
CA SER A 491 -0.25 34.55 6.19
C SER A 491 -1.52 34.95 5.44
N GLN A 492 -2.00 36.15 5.74
CA GLN A 492 -3.11 36.80 5.03
C GLN A 492 -2.63 37.81 3.98
N MET A 493 -1.31 38.03 3.86
CA MET A 493 -0.73 39.00 2.92
C MET A 493 -0.77 38.50 1.47
N ASP A 494 -0.43 37.23 1.26
CA ASP A 494 -0.37 36.56 -0.05
C ASP A 494 -0.43 35.03 0.18
N ASN A 495 -0.64 34.25 -0.89
CA ASN A 495 -0.64 32.79 -0.89
C ASN A 495 0.27 32.16 -1.97
N LYS A 496 1.07 32.96 -2.70
CA LYS A 496 1.99 32.50 -3.76
C LYS A 496 2.84 31.30 -3.36
N TYR A 497 3.36 31.28 -2.12
CA TYR A 497 4.22 30.22 -1.60
C TYR A 497 3.51 29.32 -0.58
N GLN A 498 2.19 29.43 -0.42
CA GLN A 498 1.44 28.71 0.61
C GLN A 498 1.59 27.19 0.48
N LYS A 499 1.55 26.69 -0.77
CA LYS A 499 1.69 25.27 -1.08
C LYS A 499 3.12 24.79 -0.81
N ASP A 500 4.12 25.52 -1.30
CA ASP A 500 5.53 25.17 -1.13
C ASP A 500 5.93 25.21 0.34
N ALA A 501 5.51 26.24 1.09
CA ALA A 501 5.72 26.33 2.54
C ALA A 501 5.08 25.15 3.28
N SER A 502 3.83 24.79 2.94
CA SER A 502 3.16 23.63 3.55
C SER A 502 3.89 22.32 3.30
N PHE A 503 4.43 22.13 2.09
CA PHE A 503 5.24 20.98 1.74
C PHE A 503 6.59 20.99 2.49
N MET A 504 7.24 22.15 2.58
CA MET A 504 8.53 22.28 3.26
C MET A 504 8.44 22.12 4.78
N ILE A 505 7.31 22.41 5.41
CA ILE A 505 7.05 22.06 6.83
C ILE A 505 7.16 20.55 7.02
N ILE A 506 6.49 19.77 6.16
CA ILE A 506 6.54 18.30 6.20
C ILE A 506 8.00 17.84 6.04
N LYS A 507 8.74 18.40 5.09
CA LYS A 507 10.16 18.08 4.88
C LYS A 507 11.06 18.48 6.05
N ALA A 508 10.82 19.61 6.69
CA ALA A 508 11.60 20.04 7.87
C ALA A 508 11.36 19.11 9.06
N ILE A 509 10.11 18.68 9.27
CA ILE A 509 9.77 17.69 10.30
C ILE A 509 10.39 16.33 9.97
N GLU A 510 10.40 15.89 8.70
CA GLU A 510 11.11 14.66 8.28
C GLU A 510 12.60 14.72 8.65
N GLN A 511 13.29 15.83 8.35
CA GLN A 511 14.72 15.98 8.68
C GLN A 511 14.96 15.96 10.20
N LEU A 512 14.16 16.69 10.99
CA LEU A 512 14.28 16.66 12.47
C LEU A 512 14.01 15.26 13.03
N ARG A 513 12.97 14.59 12.54
CA ARG A 513 12.64 13.21 12.91
C ARG A 513 13.83 12.29 12.62
N ASP A 514 14.39 12.37 11.42
CA ASP A 514 15.49 11.50 10.99
C ASP A 514 16.79 11.79 11.77
N GLU A 515 17.04 13.06 12.13
CA GLU A 515 18.13 13.42 13.05
C GLU A 515 17.95 12.83 14.45
N GLN A 516 16.74 12.88 15.01
CA GLN A 516 16.44 12.26 16.31
C GLN A 516 16.60 10.75 16.26
N VAL A 517 16.21 10.10 15.15
CA VAL A 517 16.45 8.66 14.93
C VAL A 517 17.96 8.37 14.86
N ALA A 518 18.71 9.14 14.08
CA ALA A 518 20.16 8.95 13.93
C ALA A 518 20.94 9.14 15.24
N LYS A 519 20.46 10.03 16.13
CA LYS A 519 21.00 10.25 17.48
C LYS A 519 20.55 9.20 18.50
N GLY A 520 19.61 8.32 18.14
CA GLY A 520 19.01 7.33 19.04
C GLY A 520 18.00 7.91 20.03
N GLU A 521 17.55 9.15 19.83
CA GLU A 521 16.57 9.85 20.66
C GLU A 521 15.12 9.46 20.32
N LEU A 522 14.88 8.99 19.08
CA LEU A 522 13.57 8.55 18.60
C LEU A 522 13.65 7.13 18.01
N THR A 523 12.70 6.27 18.36
CA THR A 523 12.48 4.98 17.69
C THR A 523 11.12 4.98 17.02
N ILE A 524 11.09 4.79 15.71
CA ILE A 524 9.85 4.70 14.92
C ILE A 524 9.44 3.25 14.80
N ARG A 525 8.17 2.95 15.09
CA ARG A 525 7.62 1.61 14.89
C ARG A 525 7.39 1.36 13.40
N ASN A 526 7.92 0.26 12.89
CA ASN A 526 7.72 -0.20 11.51
C ASN A 526 6.70 -1.35 11.40
N ALA A 527 6.08 -1.73 12.52
CA ALA A 527 5.06 -2.76 12.59
C ALA A 527 4.07 -2.44 13.72
N PRO A 528 2.78 -2.80 13.55
CA PRO A 528 1.77 -2.62 14.57
C PRO A 528 2.10 -3.43 15.84
N PRO A 529 1.57 -3.05 17.01
CA PRO A 529 1.58 -3.93 18.19
C PRO A 529 0.89 -5.25 17.87
N GLU A 530 1.37 -6.35 18.45
CA GLU A 530 0.71 -7.64 18.29
C GLU A 530 -0.66 -7.64 19.00
N PRO A 531 -1.70 -8.27 18.40
CA PRO A 531 -3.00 -8.39 19.04
C PRO A 531 -2.90 -9.12 20.38
N VAL A 532 -3.67 -8.65 21.36
CA VAL A 532 -3.84 -9.29 22.68
C VAL A 532 -5.27 -9.75 22.87
N ALA A 533 -5.52 -10.73 23.74
CA ALA A 533 -6.88 -11.17 24.05
C ALA A 533 -7.68 -10.01 24.69
N GLY A 534 -8.80 -9.67 24.06
CA GLY A 534 -9.78 -8.70 24.53
C GLY A 534 -10.69 -9.25 25.62
N PRO A 535 -11.58 -8.42 26.18
CA PRO A 535 -12.50 -8.81 27.26
C PRO A 535 -13.43 -9.98 26.91
N ASP A 536 -13.73 -10.15 25.62
CA ASP A 536 -14.56 -11.21 25.05
C ASP A 536 -13.75 -12.39 24.47
N GLY A 537 -12.42 -12.39 24.69
CA GLY A 537 -11.49 -13.40 24.17
C GLY A 537 -11.05 -13.16 22.72
N LYS A 538 -11.60 -12.15 22.02
CA LYS A 538 -11.20 -11.85 20.64
C LYS A 538 -9.90 -11.04 20.59
N PRO A 539 -9.05 -11.20 19.57
CA PRO A 539 -7.84 -10.40 19.46
C PRO A 539 -8.20 -8.92 19.29
N VAL A 540 -7.58 -8.05 20.08
CA VAL A 540 -7.67 -6.58 19.97
C VAL A 540 -6.27 -5.98 19.99
N VAL A 541 -6.07 -4.88 19.28
CA VAL A 541 -4.80 -4.13 19.32
C VAL A 541 -4.95 -2.98 20.31
N LYS A 542 -4.03 -2.89 21.27
CA LYS A 542 -3.97 -1.76 22.20
C LYS A 542 -3.08 -0.67 21.60
N PRO A 543 -3.60 0.56 21.43
CA PRO A 543 -2.79 1.66 20.91
C PRO A 543 -1.61 2.00 21.84
N GLU A 544 -0.46 2.25 21.22
CA GLU A 544 0.71 2.79 21.90
C GLU A 544 0.80 4.32 21.67
N PRO A 545 1.34 5.08 22.63
CA PRO A 545 1.48 6.52 22.48
C PRO A 545 2.46 6.85 21.34
N MET A 546 1.98 7.62 20.36
CA MET A 546 2.81 8.12 19.27
C MET A 546 3.69 9.29 19.76
N PRO A 547 5.01 9.28 19.52
CA PRO A 547 5.91 10.39 19.81
C PRO A 547 5.41 11.73 19.25
N SER A 548 5.64 12.82 19.99
CA SER A 548 5.12 14.16 19.64
C SER A 548 5.53 14.63 18.24
N ILE A 549 6.77 14.39 17.83
CA ILE A 549 7.28 14.76 16.49
C ILE A 549 6.57 14.00 15.36
N LEU A 550 6.17 12.74 15.59
CA LEU A 550 5.40 11.97 14.61
C LEU A 550 3.94 12.44 14.55
N LYS A 551 3.38 12.87 15.68
CA LYS A 551 2.06 13.51 15.69
C LYS A 551 2.08 14.83 14.91
N GLN A 552 3.08 15.69 15.14
CA GLN A 552 3.29 16.92 14.35
C GLN A 552 3.45 16.61 12.86
N TYR A 553 4.17 15.54 12.51
CA TYR A 553 4.31 15.09 11.14
C TYR A 553 2.95 14.72 10.51
N VAL A 554 2.13 13.93 11.20
CA VAL A 554 0.76 13.61 10.77
C VAL A 554 -0.11 14.86 10.64
N ASP A 555 -0.09 15.75 11.63
CA ASP A 555 -0.88 16.99 11.63
C ASP A 555 -0.51 17.89 10.44
N SER A 556 0.79 17.97 10.09
CA SER A 556 1.27 18.72 8.93
C SER A 556 0.81 18.13 7.59
N MET A 557 0.82 16.80 7.46
CA MET A 557 0.30 16.06 6.30
C MET A 557 -1.22 16.25 6.12
N ASP A 558 -1.97 16.21 7.22
CA ASP A 558 -3.42 16.45 7.23
C ASP A 558 -3.75 17.89 6.85
N THR A 559 -2.98 18.85 7.37
CA THR A 559 -3.12 20.27 7.02
C THR A 559 -2.86 20.51 5.53
N TYR A 560 -1.78 19.95 4.98
CA TYR A 560 -1.49 20.03 3.54
C TYR A 560 -2.65 19.45 2.70
N THR A 561 -3.11 18.26 3.05
CA THR A 561 -4.19 17.58 2.32
C THR A 561 -5.50 18.37 2.36
N LYS A 562 -5.79 19.02 3.48
CA LYS A 562 -6.98 19.87 3.65
C LYS A 562 -6.89 21.15 2.81
N LEU A 563 -5.72 21.79 2.76
CA LEU A 563 -5.51 23.03 2.01
C LEU A 563 -5.43 22.79 0.50
N PHE A 564 -4.86 21.65 0.08
CA PHE A 564 -4.59 21.36 -1.33
C PHE A 564 -5.19 20.03 -1.80
N PRO A 565 -6.52 19.81 -1.67
CA PRO A 565 -7.17 18.56 -2.06
C PRO A 565 -7.07 18.27 -3.57
N GLN A 566 -6.78 19.29 -4.39
CA GLN A 566 -6.60 19.14 -5.83
C GLN A 566 -5.22 18.57 -6.21
N ASP A 567 -4.21 18.66 -5.32
CA ASP A 567 -2.89 18.04 -5.53
C ASP A 567 -2.96 16.55 -5.20
N LYS A 568 -3.70 15.81 -6.02
CA LYS A 568 -4.06 14.41 -5.79
C LYS A 568 -2.84 13.52 -5.58
N GLN A 569 -1.71 13.80 -6.22
CA GLN A 569 -0.51 12.98 -6.08
C GLN A 569 0.06 13.06 -4.67
N ASN A 570 0.37 14.27 -4.18
CA ASN A 570 0.95 14.45 -2.85
C ASN A 570 -0.08 14.17 -1.74
N ALA A 571 -1.33 14.62 -1.91
CA ALA A 571 -2.39 14.39 -0.94
C ALA A 571 -2.59 12.89 -0.65
N THR A 572 -2.58 12.04 -1.68
CA THR A 572 -2.76 10.59 -1.50
C THR A 572 -1.60 9.96 -0.73
N VAL A 573 -0.36 10.34 -1.07
CA VAL A 573 0.84 9.86 -0.38
C VAL A 573 0.82 10.27 1.09
N PHE A 574 0.45 11.52 1.39
CA PHE A 574 0.39 12.02 2.75
C PHE A 574 -0.71 11.36 3.60
N VAL A 575 -1.90 11.14 3.04
CA VAL A 575 -2.96 10.39 3.73
C VAL A 575 -2.52 8.96 4.01
N TYR A 576 -1.83 8.31 3.07
CA TYR A 576 -1.31 6.95 3.24
C TYR A 576 -0.24 6.90 4.34
N ASN A 577 0.76 7.78 4.29
CA ASN A 577 1.84 7.83 5.30
C ASN A 577 1.28 8.09 6.71
N ALA A 578 0.27 8.96 6.83
CA ALA A 578 -0.44 9.17 8.09
C ALA A 578 -1.17 7.91 8.56
N ALA A 579 -1.87 7.21 7.66
CA ALA A 579 -2.58 5.97 7.97
C ALA A 579 -1.62 4.86 8.42
N GLU A 580 -0.47 4.73 7.77
CA GLU A 580 0.58 3.75 8.11
C GLU A 580 1.17 4.01 9.50
N LEU A 581 1.39 5.28 9.88
CA LEU A 581 1.82 5.63 11.23
C LEU A 581 0.76 5.25 12.28
N TYR A 582 -0.51 5.56 12.04
CA TYR A 582 -1.58 5.13 12.95
C TYR A 582 -1.68 3.60 13.05
N TYR A 583 -1.51 2.90 11.94
CA TYR A 583 -1.46 1.43 11.90
C TYR A 583 -0.31 0.89 12.75
N ASN A 584 0.91 1.38 12.55
CA ASN A 584 2.12 0.92 13.26
C ASN A 584 2.11 1.22 14.77
N TYR A 585 1.33 2.20 15.22
CA TYR A 585 1.13 2.50 16.64
C TYR A 585 -0.18 1.92 17.21
N GLY A 586 -0.91 1.11 16.44
CA GLY A 586 -2.10 0.40 16.93
C GLY A 586 -3.38 1.22 17.01
N ASN A 587 -3.39 2.46 16.52
CA ASN A 587 -4.59 3.30 16.41
C ASN A 587 -5.39 2.93 15.16
N TRP A 588 -5.92 1.71 15.16
CA TRP A 588 -6.46 1.07 13.96
C TRP A 588 -7.77 1.67 13.47
N ASP A 589 -8.55 2.31 14.33
CA ASP A 589 -9.77 3.03 13.91
C ASP A 589 -9.44 4.19 12.96
N GLU A 590 -8.43 5.00 13.31
CA GLU A 590 -7.94 6.12 12.48
C GLU A 590 -7.28 5.61 11.19
N ALA A 591 -6.49 4.53 11.27
CA ALA A 591 -5.86 3.93 10.11
C ALA A 591 -6.91 3.39 9.12
N LYS A 592 -7.95 2.70 9.62
CA LYS A 592 -9.02 2.11 8.81
C LYS A 592 -9.74 3.16 7.98
N VAL A 593 -10.22 4.24 8.62
CA VAL A 593 -10.95 5.32 7.94
C VAL A 593 -10.14 5.91 6.79
N ARG A 594 -8.82 6.09 6.99
CA ARG A 594 -7.93 6.65 5.98
C ARG A 594 -7.65 5.68 4.85
N PHE A 595 -7.36 4.42 5.14
CA PHE A 595 -7.15 3.39 4.13
C PHE A 595 -8.40 3.13 3.28
N GLU A 596 -9.59 3.09 3.89
CA GLU A 596 -10.86 2.95 3.17
C GLU A 596 -11.11 4.12 2.22
N LYS A 597 -10.89 5.35 2.68
CA LYS A 597 -11.01 6.55 1.85
C LYS A 597 -10.08 6.50 0.64
N ILE A 598 -8.81 6.15 0.84
CA ILE A 598 -7.84 6.01 -0.26
C ILE A 598 -8.32 4.95 -1.24
N TYR A 599 -8.71 3.78 -0.74
CA TYR A 599 -9.14 2.67 -1.57
C TYR A 599 -10.35 3.02 -2.44
N ASP A 600 -11.35 3.71 -1.87
CA ASP A 600 -12.55 4.10 -2.60
C ASP A 600 -12.33 5.23 -3.61
N GLU A 601 -11.52 6.25 -3.28
CA GLU A 601 -11.31 7.41 -4.15
C GLU A 601 -10.28 7.15 -5.27
N TYR A 602 -9.29 6.29 -5.02
CA TYR A 602 -8.10 6.09 -5.87
C TYR A 602 -7.96 4.71 -6.51
N CYS A 603 -8.96 3.85 -6.35
CA CYS A 603 -9.02 2.56 -7.06
C CYS A 603 -8.72 2.70 -8.57
N LYS A 604 -7.81 1.86 -9.08
CA LYS A 604 -7.30 1.84 -10.48
C LYS A 604 -6.54 3.08 -10.96
N LYS A 605 -6.31 4.07 -10.11
CA LYS A 605 -5.55 5.28 -10.47
C LYS A 605 -4.09 5.18 -10.02
N ASP A 606 -3.87 4.54 -8.88
CA ASP A 606 -2.55 4.41 -8.25
C ASP A 606 -2.48 3.09 -7.45
N ASN A 607 -1.27 2.54 -7.29
CA ASN A 607 -1.00 1.35 -6.48
C ASN A 607 -1.17 1.59 -4.97
N ILE A 608 -1.15 2.86 -4.50
CA ILE A 608 -1.40 3.23 -3.10
C ILE A 608 -2.78 2.74 -2.61
N ALA A 609 -3.77 2.69 -3.50
CA ALA A 609 -5.07 2.08 -3.19
C ALA A 609 -4.92 0.58 -2.85
N THR A 610 -4.11 -0.15 -3.62
CA THR A 610 -3.84 -1.58 -3.37
C THR A 610 -3.09 -1.80 -2.06
N TYR A 611 -2.10 -0.97 -1.72
CA TYR A 611 -1.41 -1.04 -0.42
C TYR A 611 -2.37 -0.76 0.75
N SER A 612 -3.28 0.20 0.59
CA SER A 612 -4.32 0.49 1.58
C SER A 612 -5.24 -0.70 1.81
N TRP A 613 -5.66 -1.38 0.73
CA TRP A 613 -6.42 -2.63 0.84
C TRP A 613 -5.64 -3.75 1.54
N GLN A 614 -4.35 -3.91 1.22
CA GLN A 614 -3.50 -4.92 1.87
C GLN A 614 -3.41 -4.69 3.38
N ASN A 615 -3.28 -3.44 3.82
CA ASN A 615 -3.31 -3.11 5.25
C ASN A 615 -4.68 -3.40 5.88
N LEU A 616 -5.80 -3.07 5.22
CA LEU A 616 -7.14 -3.41 5.70
C LEU A 616 -7.34 -4.94 5.83
N ALA A 617 -6.90 -5.71 4.84
CA ALA A 617 -6.97 -7.17 4.86
C ALA A 617 -6.08 -7.76 5.96
N ALA A 618 -4.87 -7.21 6.15
CA ALA A 618 -3.96 -7.62 7.21
C ALA A 618 -4.53 -7.31 8.62
N MET A 619 -5.19 -6.16 8.78
CA MET A 619 -5.91 -5.80 10.01
C MET A 619 -7.01 -6.82 10.32
N ALA A 620 -7.87 -7.13 9.34
CA ALA A 620 -8.94 -8.11 9.50
C ALA A 620 -8.39 -9.51 9.86
N ALA A 621 -7.31 -9.93 9.20
CA ALA A 621 -6.66 -11.21 9.49
C ALA A 621 -6.07 -11.27 10.91
N LYS A 622 -5.37 -10.21 11.36
CA LYS A 622 -4.80 -10.15 12.72
C LYS A 622 -5.85 -10.11 13.83
N LEU A 623 -7.06 -9.61 13.56
CA LEU A 623 -8.18 -9.60 14.51
C LEU A 623 -9.07 -10.85 14.43
N ASP A 624 -8.72 -11.83 13.61
CA ASP A 624 -9.56 -13.01 13.31
C ASP A 624 -10.99 -12.63 12.84
N GLN A 625 -11.09 -11.54 12.09
CA GLN A 625 -12.34 -11.02 11.53
C GLN A 625 -12.55 -11.54 10.10
N VAL A 626 -12.78 -12.85 9.93
CA VAL A 626 -12.90 -13.45 8.59
C VAL A 626 -14.08 -12.90 7.79
N ASP A 627 -15.20 -12.52 8.42
CA ASP A 627 -16.32 -11.91 7.68
C ASP A 627 -15.91 -10.59 7.02
N GLU A 628 -15.12 -9.78 7.72
CA GLU A 628 -14.61 -8.52 7.19
C GLU A 628 -13.53 -8.76 6.13
N ALA A 629 -12.64 -9.74 6.35
CA ALA A 629 -11.65 -10.15 5.37
C ALA A 629 -12.33 -10.64 4.08
N GLU A 630 -13.38 -11.46 4.20
CA GLU A 630 -14.18 -11.96 3.08
C GLU A 630 -14.87 -10.81 2.33
N ARG A 631 -15.48 -9.86 3.04
CA ARG A 631 -16.06 -8.65 2.44
C ARG A 631 -15.02 -7.88 1.63
N LEU A 632 -13.85 -7.62 2.20
CA LEU A 632 -12.76 -6.90 1.54
C LEU A 632 -12.22 -7.66 0.32
N ALA A 633 -12.11 -8.99 0.40
CA ALA A 633 -11.68 -9.84 -0.70
C ALA A 633 -12.67 -9.84 -1.87
N LYS A 634 -13.97 -9.94 -1.60
CA LYS A 634 -15.04 -9.80 -2.61
C LYS A 634 -14.97 -8.44 -3.28
N LEU A 635 -14.86 -7.37 -2.48
CA LEU A 635 -14.77 -6.00 -2.98
C LEU A 635 -13.55 -5.79 -3.89
N GLN A 636 -12.40 -6.39 -3.58
CA GLN A 636 -11.20 -6.34 -4.43
C GLN A 636 -11.38 -7.15 -5.72
N ASN A 637 -12.03 -8.31 -5.67
CA ASN A 637 -12.29 -9.11 -6.86
C ASN A 637 -13.28 -8.41 -7.83
N GLU A 638 -14.28 -7.72 -7.28
CA GLU A 638 -15.24 -6.91 -8.04
C GLU A 638 -14.60 -5.65 -8.63
N LYS A 639 -13.89 -4.88 -7.80
CA LYS A 639 -13.33 -3.60 -8.23
C LYS A 639 -12.04 -3.76 -9.02
N GLN A 640 -11.22 -4.78 -8.78
CA GLN A 640 -9.86 -4.94 -9.33
C GLN A 640 -8.99 -3.68 -9.14
N CYS A 641 -8.84 -3.21 -7.90
CA CYS A 641 -8.08 -1.99 -7.60
C CYS A 641 -6.56 -2.25 -7.65
N GLY A 642 -5.89 -1.61 -8.61
CA GLY A 642 -4.45 -1.58 -8.80
C GLY A 642 -4.10 -1.21 -10.25
N VAL A 643 -2.86 -0.75 -10.50
CA VAL A 643 -2.40 -0.37 -11.84
C VAL A 643 -1.33 -1.35 -12.35
N GLU A 644 -0.43 -1.77 -11.46
CA GLU A 644 0.65 -2.68 -11.78
C GLU A 644 0.20 -4.15 -11.77
N LYS A 645 0.51 -4.88 -12.84
CA LYS A 645 0.09 -6.27 -13.04
C LYS A 645 0.66 -7.22 -11.98
N ASP A 646 1.92 -7.05 -11.61
CA ASP A 646 2.58 -7.95 -10.64
C ASP A 646 2.01 -7.75 -9.23
N LEU A 647 1.68 -6.52 -8.86
CA LEU A 647 1.02 -6.20 -7.59
C LEU A 647 -0.40 -6.75 -7.55
N LEU A 648 -1.15 -6.63 -8.66
CA LEU A 648 -2.47 -7.23 -8.80
C LEU A 648 -2.42 -8.76 -8.69
N ALA A 649 -1.45 -9.42 -9.33
CA ALA A 649 -1.29 -10.87 -9.25
C ALA A 649 -1.04 -11.37 -7.81
N LYS A 650 -0.18 -10.68 -7.05
CA LYS A 650 0.04 -10.96 -5.61
C LYS A 650 -1.22 -10.71 -4.78
N THR A 651 -1.96 -9.67 -5.14
CA THR A 651 -3.22 -9.31 -4.47
C THR A 651 -4.29 -10.38 -4.75
N ASP A 652 -4.40 -10.87 -5.98
CA ASP A 652 -5.30 -11.96 -6.36
C ASP A 652 -4.97 -13.26 -5.63
N GLU A 653 -3.68 -13.54 -5.40
CA GLU A 653 -3.25 -14.66 -4.58
C GLU A 653 -3.73 -14.49 -3.12
N THR A 654 -3.57 -13.29 -2.55
CA THR A 654 -4.06 -12.97 -1.20
C THR A 654 -5.58 -13.10 -1.10
N VAL A 655 -6.32 -12.58 -2.09
CA VAL A 655 -7.79 -12.71 -2.20
C VAL A 655 -8.19 -14.19 -2.24
N LYS A 656 -7.50 -15.02 -3.03
CA LYS A 656 -7.76 -16.47 -3.08
C LYS A 656 -7.53 -17.14 -1.73
N THR A 657 -6.49 -16.75 -1.00
CA THR A 657 -6.23 -17.28 0.35
C THR A 657 -7.36 -16.91 1.30
N ILE A 658 -7.76 -15.63 1.36
CA ILE A 658 -8.85 -15.16 2.23
C ILE A 658 -10.17 -15.87 1.90
N MET A 659 -10.52 -15.95 0.62
CA MET A 659 -11.72 -16.65 0.16
C MET A 659 -11.68 -18.13 0.50
N GLY A 660 -10.52 -18.78 0.38
CA GLY A 660 -10.32 -20.17 0.80
C GLY A 660 -10.53 -20.38 2.30
N THR A 661 -10.02 -19.48 3.14
CA THR A 661 -10.25 -19.51 4.60
C THR A 661 -11.73 -19.32 4.95
N ALA A 662 -12.42 -18.41 4.26
CA ALA A 662 -13.87 -18.23 4.44
C ALA A 662 -14.66 -19.47 4.00
N GLU A 663 -14.33 -20.07 2.85
CA GLU A 663 -14.92 -21.34 2.37
C GLU A 663 -14.80 -22.45 3.42
N VAL A 664 -13.63 -22.59 4.06
CA VAL A 664 -13.39 -23.54 5.16
C VAL A 664 -14.34 -23.27 6.34
N ARG A 665 -14.42 -22.02 6.80
CA ARG A 665 -15.24 -21.62 7.95
C ARG A 665 -16.72 -21.94 7.72
N HIS A 666 -17.26 -21.51 6.57
CA HIS A 666 -18.65 -21.77 6.20
C HIS A 666 -18.95 -23.28 6.13
N ALA A 667 -18.04 -24.08 5.56
CA ALA A 667 -18.23 -25.53 5.47
C ALA A 667 -18.22 -26.21 6.85
N MET A 668 -17.38 -25.74 7.78
CA MET A 668 -17.34 -26.23 9.17
C MET A 668 -18.60 -25.81 9.96
N GLU A 669 -19.10 -24.60 9.76
CA GLU A 669 -20.35 -24.13 10.38
C GLU A 669 -21.57 -24.89 9.87
N ASP A 670 -21.65 -25.14 8.56
CA ASP A 670 -22.69 -25.99 7.97
C ASP A 670 -22.66 -27.39 8.58
N PHE A 671 -21.47 -27.99 8.76
CA PHE A 671 -21.31 -29.29 9.44
C PHE A 671 -21.80 -29.25 10.89
N ALA A 672 -21.35 -28.27 11.68
CA ALA A 672 -21.74 -28.14 13.08
C ALA A 672 -23.25 -27.95 13.25
N LYS A 673 -23.86 -27.15 12.36
CA LYS A 673 -25.31 -26.96 12.32
C LYS A 673 -26.02 -28.26 11.93
N ALA A 674 -25.50 -29.01 10.97
CA ALA A 674 -26.04 -30.31 10.58
C ALA A 674 -26.02 -31.31 11.74
N GLU A 675 -24.93 -31.37 12.52
CA GLU A 675 -24.84 -32.18 13.74
C GLU A 675 -25.89 -31.81 14.79
N GLN A 676 -26.21 -30.51 14.92
CA GLN A 676 -27.22 -30.04 15.86
C GLN A 676 -28.66 -30.34 15.41
N THR A 677 -28.96 -30.15 14.11
CA THR A 677 -30.32 -30.24 13.59
C THR A 677 -30.69 -31.61 13.02
N GLY A 678 -29.70 -32.43 12.67
CA GLY A 678 -29.90 -33.68 11.93
C GLY A 678 -30.31 -33.47 10.47
N ASP A 679 -30.12 -32.27 9.91
CA ASP A 679 -30.54 -31.93 8.56
C ASP A 679 -29.64 -32.58 7.49
N ILE A 680 -30.22 -33.53 6.75
CA ILE A 680 -29.53 -34.30 5.71
C ILE A 680 -29.00 -33.41 4.59
N ALA A 681 -29.72 -32.35 4.21
CA ALA A 681 -29.29 -31.45 3.14
C ALA A 681 -28.07 -30.60 3.56
N LEU A 682 -28.01 -30.22 4.85
CA LEU A 682 -26.84 -29.53 5.40
C LEU A 682 -25.63 -30.46 5.49
N TYR A 683 -25.79 -31.73 5.88
CA TYR A 683 -24.70 -32.70 5.83
C TYR A 683 -24.15 -32.88 4.40
N GLU A 684 -25.03 -33.00 3.41
CA GLU A 684 -24.61 -33.13 2.01
C GLU A 684 -23.84 -31.90 1.53
N LYS A 685 -24.37 -30.70 1.80
CA LYS A 685 -23.71 -29.43 1.48
C LYS A 685 -22.34 -29.30 2.16
N ALA A 686 -22.25 -29.62 3.45
CA ALA A 686 -21.00 -29.57 4.20
C ALA A 686 -19.97 -30.57 3.68
N ALA A 687 -20.39 -31.82 3.39
CA ALA A 687 -19.51 -32.86 2.88
C ALA A 687 -18.84 -32.46 1.55
N GLU A 688 -19.63 -31.95 0.62
CA GLU A 688 -19.15 -31.54 -0.71
C GLU A 688 -18.21 -30.32 -0.62
N ALA A 689 -18.54 -29.36 0.25
CA ALA A 689 -17.70 -28.19 0.48
C ALA A 689 -16.35 -28.57 1.13
N LEU A 690 -16.37 -29.36 2.20
CA LEU A 690 -15.16 -29.82 2.90
C LEU A 690 -14.25 -30.65 1.99
N GLU A 691 -14.81 -31.59 1.22
CA GLU A 691 -14.02 -32.38 0.27
C GLU A 691 -13.43 -31.51 -0.84
N THR A 692 -14.19 -30.53 -1.34
CA THR A 692 -13.72 -29.59 -2.37
C THR A 692 -12.56 -28.73 -1.89
N VAL A 693 -12.64 -28.22 -0.65
CA VAL A 693 -11.56 -27.45 -0.03
C VAL A 693 -10.28 -28.28 0.04
N VAL A 694 -10.36 -29.53 0.51
CA VAL A 694 -9.20 -30.41 0.61
C VAL A 694 -8.65 -30.79 -0.77
N ASN A 695 -9.51 -30.95 -1.79
CA ASN A 695 -9.06 -31.18 -3.16
C ASN A 695 -8.25 -30.00 -3.72
N LYS A 696 -8.66 -28.77 -3.41
CA LYS A 696 -7.92 -27.55 -3.81
C LYS A 696 -6.63 -27.38 -2.99
N ASN A 697 -6.63 -27.76 -1.71
CA ASN A 697 -5.48 -27.63 -0.82
C ASN A 697 -5.22 -28.89 0.03
N PRO A 698 -4.58 -29.94 -0.56
CA PRO A 698 -4.33 -31.20 0.14
C PRO A 698 -3.31 -31.11 1.30
N LYS A 699 -2.69 -29.95 1.52
CA LYS A 699 -1.71 -29.73 2.61
C LYS A 699 -2.25 -28.80 3.70
N HIS A 700 -3.55 -28.48 3.67
CA HIS A 700 -4.18 -27.68 4.71
C HIS A 700 -3.97 -28.33 6.10
N GLU A 701 -3.73 -27.53 7.15
CA GLU A 701 -3.43 -28.05 8.48
C GLU A 701 -4.55 -28.95 9.03
N ASP A 702 -5.80 -28.55 8.82
CA ASP A 702 -7.01 -29.31 9.17
C ASP A 702 -7.52 -30.22 8.03
N ALA A 703 -6.72 -30.53 6.99
CA ALA A 703 -7.20 -31.30 5.85
C ALA A 703 -7.76 -32.68 6.24
N ASP A 704 -7.11 -33.36 7.19
CA ASP A 704 -7.53 -34.66 7.70
C ASP A 704 -8.83 -34.56 8.50
N LYS A 705 -8.97 -33.53 9.34
CA LYS A 705 -10.21 -33.22 10.07
C LYS A 705 -11.37 -32.89 9.12
N MET A 706 -11.12 -32.12 8.07
CA MET A 706 -12.12 -31.82 7.04
C MET A 706 -12.58 -33.08 6.32
N LEU A 707 -11.66 -33.95 5.92
CA LEU A 707 -12.00 -35.24 5.30
C LEU A 707 -12.76 -36.13 6.28
N TRP A 708 -12.40 -36.13 7.56
CA TRP A 708 -13.12 -36.90 8.58
C TRP A 708 -14.56 -36.40 8.74
N ASN A 709 -14.77 -35.09 8.88
CA ASN A 709 -16.09 -34.49 8.94
C ASN A 709 -16.90 -34.73 7.66
N ALA A 710 -16.26 -34.67 6.49
CA ALA A 710 -16.89 -35.02 5.22
C ALA A 710 -17.30 -36.49 5.16
N ALA A 711 -16.45 -37.41 5.64
CA ALA A 711 -16.77 -38.84 5.72
C ALA A 711 -17.96 -39.11 6.65
N ILE A 712 -18.01 -38.49 7.83
CA ILE A 712 -19.16 -38.56 8.75
C ILE A 712 -20.41 -38.03 8.06
N SER A 713 -20.33 -36.87 7.44
CA SER A 713 -21.46 -36.22 6.76
C SER A 713 -22.02 -37.09 5.64
N TYR A 714 -21.14 -37.70 4.82
CA TYR A 714 -21.55 -38.62 3.77
C TYR A 714 -22.24 -39.87 4.30
N GLU A 715 -21.89 -40.37 5.49
CA GLU A 715 -22.60 -41.49 6.11
C GLU A 715 -23.98 -41.07 6.62
N LYS A 716 -24.09 -39.90 7.25
CA LYS A 716 -25.37 -39.38 7.75
C LYS A 716 -26.38 -39.15 6.63
N CYS A 717 -25.93 -38.82 5.43
CA CYS A 717 -26.79 -38.73 4.23
C CYS A 717 -26.88 -40.04 3.42
N ASN A 718 -26.44 -41.19 3.97
CA ASN A 718 -26.46 -42.52 3.35
C ASN A 718 -25.65 -42.64 2.04
N LYS A 719 -24.72 -41.73 1.76
CA LYS A 719 -23.78 -41.79 0.62
C LYS A 719 -22.54 -42.62 0.98
N PHE A 720 -22.73 -43.90 1.30
CA PHE A 720 -21.67 -44.78 1.81
C PHE A 720 -20.46 -44.95 0.88
N ALA A 721 -20.66 -44.93 -0.45
CA ALA A 721 -19.56 -45.00 -1.41
C ALA A 721 -18.64 -43.77 -1.32
N SER A 722 -19.20 -42.57 -1.12
CA SER A 722 -18.42 -41.34 -0.91
C SER A 722 -17.73 -41.34 0.45
N ALA A 723 -18.42 -41.77 1.50
CA ALA A 723 -17.82 -41.91 2.82
C ALA A 723 -16.60 -42.85 2.81
N LEU A 724 -16.71 -43.99 2.13
CA LEU A 724 -15.61 -44.94 1.95
C LEU A 724 -14.44 -44.33 1.17
N ARG A 725 -14.72 -43.66 0.05
CA ARG A 725 -13.69 -42.99 -0.76
C ARG A 725 -12.93 -41.96 0.08
N VAL A 726 -13.64 -41.08 0.78
CA VAL A 726 -13.04 -40.02 1.59
C VAL A 726 -12.26 -40.60 2.77
N THR A 727 -12.78 -41.64 3.43
CA THR A 727 -12.06 -42.33 4.51
C THR A 727 -10.77 -42.98 4.02
N GLN A 728 -10.78 -43.58 2.82
CA GLN A 728 -9.58 -44.16 2.21
C GLN A 728 -8.50 -43.10 1.98
N ARG A 729 -8.89 -41.88 1.59
CA ARG A 729 -7.94 -40.76 1.43
C ARG A 729 -7.25 -40.39 2.74
N ILE A 730 -7.94 -40.45 3.88
CA ILE A 730 -7.28 -40.21 5.20
C ILE A 730 -6.15 -41.21 5.42
N VAL A 731 -6.37 -42.49 5.09
CA VAL A 731 -5.37 -43.55 5.25
C VAL A 731 -4.20 -43.40 4.28
N ASP A 732 -4.49 -43.08 3.02
CA ASP A 732 -3.49 -43.04 1.95
C ASP A 732 -2.68 -41.73 1.94
N GLU A 733 -3.36 -40.59 2.14
CA GLU A 733 -2.78 -39.24 1.99
C GLU A 733 -2.30 -38.66 3.34
N TYR A 734 -2.90 -39.05 4.47
CA TYR A 734 -2.64 -38.43 5.80
C TYR A 734 -2.22 -39.47 6.87
N PRO A 735 -1.10 -40.19 6.69
CA PRO A 735 -0.69 -41.30 7.56
C PRO A 735 -0.40 -40.93 9.02
N LYS A 736 -0.31 -39.64 9.35
CA LYS A 736 -0.08 -39.10 10.70
C LYS A 736 -1.34 -38.49 11.35
N SER A 737 -2.50 -38.57 10.68
CA SER A 737 -3.75 -38.01 11.18
C SER A 737 -4.14 -38.57 12.55
N GLU A 738 -4.72 -37.74 13.43
CA GLU A 738 -5.31 -38.20 14.68
C GLU A 738 -6.49 -39.16 14.45
N PHE A 739 -7.22 -38.98 13.34
CA PHE A 739 -8.35 -39.82 12.92
C PHE A 739 -7.92 -41.12 12.25
N MET A 740 -6.62 -41.38 12.09
CA MET A 740 -6.10 -42.59 11.43
C MET A 740 -6.64 -43.88 12.06
N GLY A 741 -6.75 -43.90 13.39
CA GLY A 741 -7.31 -45.04 14.12
C GLY A 741 -8.76 -45.32 13.73
N ASP A 742 -9.60 -44.28 13.73
CA ASP A 742 -11.01 -44.36 13.34
C ASP A 742 -11.18 -44.68 11.86
N ALA A 743 -10.40 -44.05 10.99
CA ALA A 743 -10.45 -44.26 9.54
C ALA A 743 -10.12 -45.72 9.15
N LEU A 744 -9.03 -46.29 9.70
CA LEU A 744 -8.68 -47.69 9.48
C LEU A 744 -9.78 -48.63 9.97
N PHE A 745 -10.40 -48.34 11.12
CA PHE A 745 -11.46 -49.19 11.67
C PHE A 745 -12.71 -49.14 10.80
N LYS A 746 -13.10 -47.94 10.35
CA LYS A 746 -14.24 -47.71 9.45
C LYS A 746 -14.07 -48.45 8.12
N LEU A 747 -12.89 -48.33 7.51
CA LEU A 747 -12.57 -49.04 6.27
C LEU A 747 -12.61 -50.55 6.47
N ALA A 748 -12.04 -51.04 7.58
CA ALA A 748 -12.03 -52.45 7.89
C ALA A 748 -13.45 -53.01 8.12
N ASP A 749 -14.28 -52.31 8.88
CA ASP A 749 -15.66 -52.70 9.20
C ASP A 749 -16.55 -52.66 7.94
N ASN A 750 -16.43 -51.62 7.13
CA ASN A 750 -17.18 -51.51 5.89
C ASN A 750 -16.72 -52.56 4.85
N SER A 751 -15.41 -52.80 4.69
CA SER A 751 -14.92 -53.88 3.83
C SER A 751 -15.37 -55.25 4.33
N PHE A 752 -15.43 -55.47 5.65
CA PHE A 752 -15.95 -56.71 6.22
C PHE A 752 -17.42 -56.92 5.88
N LYS A 753 -18.27 -55.90 6.04
CA LYS A 753 -19.69 -55.91 5.65
C LYS A 753 -19.88 -56.10 4.15
N ALA A 754 -18.95 -55.62 3.34
CA ALA A 754 -18.93 -55.81 1.89
C ALA A 754 -18.35 -57.17 1.44
N PHE A 755 -18.04 -58.09 2.37
CA PHE A 755 -17.42 -59.39 2.10
C PHE A 755 -16.00 -59.31 1.51
N GLU A 756 -15.34 -58.14 1.57
CA GLU A 756 -13.94 -57.92 1.16
C GLU A 756 -12.97 -58.29 2.29
N TYR A 757 -12.96 -59.57 2.68
CA TYR A 757 -12.27 -60.02 3.89
C TYR A 757 -10.76 -59.75 3.91
N ASP A 758 -10.08 -59.82 2.76
CA ASP A 758 -8.62 -59.56 2.71
C ASP A 758 -8.30 -58.08 2.96
N LYS A 759 -9.13 -57.17 2.46
CA LYS A 759 -9.00 -55.72 2.70
C LYS A 759 -9.37 -55.37 4.14
N ALA A 760 -10.43 -55.97 4.66
CA ALA A 760 -10.80 -55.84 6.07
C ALA A 760 -9.67 -56.31 6.99
N LEU A 761 -9.12 -57.49 6.70
CA LEU A 761 -8.02 -58.08 7.45
C LEU A 761 -6.77 -57.19 7.42
N ALA A 762 -6.39 -56.65 6.27
CA ALA A 762 -5.23 -55.77 6.15
C ALA A 762 -5.36 -54.53 7.08
N ASN A 763 -6.51 -53.87 7.08
CA ASN A 763 -6.75 -52.67 7.89
C ASN A 763 -6.90 -52.99 9.39
N TYR A 764 -7.60 -54.09 9.75
CA TYR A 764 -7.66 -54.53 11.14
C TYR A 764 -6.29 -54.93 11.70
N LYS A 765 -5.45 -55.59 10.90
CA LYS A 765 -4.08 -55.94 11.32
C LYS A 765 -3.22 -54.71 11.55
N LEU A 766 -3.32 -53.68 10.71
CA LEU A 766 -2.63 -52.41 10.96
C LEU A 766 -3.00 -51.83 12.32
N LEU A 767 -4.30 -51.79 12.65
CA LEU A 767 -4.76 -51.35 13.98
C LEU A 767 -4.27 -52.24 15.10
N ALA A 768 -4.36 -53.56 14.93
CA ALA A 768 -4.01 -54.53 15.96
C ALA A 768 -2.50 -54.54 16.24
N ASP A 769 -1.66 -54.49 15.20
CA ASP A 769 -0.23 -54.80 15.28
C ASP A 769 0.65 -53.57 15.48
N GLU A 770 0.36 -52.46 14.82
CA GLU A 770 1.25 -51.29 14.80
C GLU A 770 1.38 -50.64 16.18
N PRO A 771 2.61 -50.36 16.68
CA PRO A 771 2.83 -49.77 18.00
C PRO A 771 2.16 -48.41 18.21
N ARG A 772 2.03 -47.60 17.15
CA ARG A 772 1.42 -46.27 17.22
C ARG A 772 -0.05 -46.27 17.62
N PHE A 773 -0.75 -47.39 17.47
CA PHE A 773 -2.16 -47.53 17.85
C PHE A 773 -2.34 -48.24 19.20
N LYS A 774 -1.29 -48.30 20.05
CA LYS A 774 -1.37 -49.00 21.35
C LYS A 774 -2.50 -48.49 22.25
N ASP A 775 -2.77 -47.18 22.20
CA ASP A 775 -3.78 -46.50 23.00
C ASP A 775 -5.09 -46.27 22.22
N SER A 776 -5.20 -46.77 20.98
CA SER A 776 -6.41 -46.62 20.17
C SER A 776 -7.56 -47.42 20.77
N PRO A 777 -8.77 -46.84 20.92
CA PRO A 777 -9.95 -47.58 21.38
C PRO A 777 -10.33 -48.73 20.43
N HIS A 778 -9.88 -48.66 19.17
CA HIS A 778 -10.16 -49.64 18.12
C HIS A 778 -9.17 -50.81 18.08
N ARG A 779 -8.05 -50.76 18.82
CA ARG A 779 -7.03 -51.83 18.80
C ARG A 779 -7.58 -53.16 19.30
N LYS A 780 -8.33 -53.14 20.41
CA LYS A 780 -8.95 -54.34 21.00
C LYS A 780 -9.95 -55.00 20.03
N PRO A 781 -10.99 -54.29 19.52
CA PRO A 781 -11.93 -54.90 18.58
C PRO A 781 -11.26 -55.29 17.25
N ALA A 782 -10.26 -54.56 16.75
CA ALA A 782 -9.51 -54.95 15.56
C ALA A 782 -8.71 -56.26 15.73
N THR A 783 -8.14 -56.48 16.92
CA THR A 783 -7.44 -57.73 17.27
C THR A 783 -8.41 -58.92 17.27
N GLN A 784 -9.61 -58.73 17.83
CA GLN A 784 -10.67 -59.73 17.83
C GLN A 784 -11.16 -60.06 16.42
N ASN A 785 -11.50 -59.04 15.63
CA ASN A 785 -11.99 -59.21 14.26
C ASN A 785 -10.96 -59.87 13.35
N THR A 786 -9.67 -59.57 13.57
CA THR A 786 -8.57 -60.25 12.88
C THR A 786 -8.55 -61.76 13.19
N ALA A 787 -8.70 -62.13 14.47
CA ALA A 787 -8.75 -63.55 14.88
C ALA A 787 -9.93 -64.28 14.22
N LEU A 788 -11.13 -63.66 14.22
CA LEU A 788 -12.34 -64.20 13.61
C LEU A 788 -12.21 -64.40 12.09
N ILE A 789 -11.68 -63.40 11.38
CA ILE A 789 -11.49 -63.50 9.91
C ILE A 789 -10.49 -64.61 9.58
N LEU A 790 -9.35 -64.69 10.30
CA LEU A 790 -8.35 -65.73 10.07
C LEU A 790 -8.89 -67.12 10.35
N GLU A 791 -9.72 -67.29 11.38
CA GLU A 791 -10.36 -68.56 11.69
C GLU A 791 -11.33 -68.98 10.57
N ASN A 792 -12.16 -68.07 10.07
CA ASN A 792 -13.07 -68.32 8.94
C ASN A 792 -12.31 -68.64 7.65
N GLN A 793 -11.13 -68.06 7.44
CA GLN A 793 -10.21 -68.40 6.34
C GLN A 793 -9.42 -69.71 6.58
N GLN A 794 -9.68 -70.44 7.68
CA GLN A 794 -9.00 -71.68 8.07
C GLN A 794 -7.48 -71.51 8.35
N LYS A 795 -7.02 -70.27 8.59
CA LYS A 795 -5.65 -69.95 9.00
C LYS A 795 -5.52 -70.10 10.52
N TYR A 796 -5.79 -71.31 11.03
CA TYR A 796 -6.00 -71.56 12.45
C TYR A 796 -4.79 -71.20 13.33
N LYS A 797 -3.56 -71.38 12.82
CA LYS A 797 -2.34 -71.03 13.55
C LYS A 797 -2.23 -69.53 13.80
N ASP A 798 -2.53 -68.73 12.78
CA ASP A 798 -2.47 -67.27 12.87
C ASP A 798 -3.62 -66.74 13.71
N ALA A 799 -4.83 -67.29 13.54
CA ALA A 799 -5.98 -66.95 14.38
C ALA A 799 -5.69 -67.17 15.87
N ALA A 800 -5.01 -68.27 16.23
CA ALA A 800 -4.66 -68.56 17.62
C ALA A 800 -3.74 -67.51 18.26
N VAL A 801 -2.82 -66.91 17.48
CA VAL A 801 -1.96 -65.82 17.95
C VAL A 801 -2.78 -64.59 18.32
N TYR A 802 -3.72 -64.19 17.46
CA TYR A 802 -4.58 -63.02 17.72
C TYR A 802 -5.59 -63.27 18.83
N TRP A 803 -6.14 -64.49 18.94
CA TRP A 803 -6.99 -64.88 20.06
C TRP A 803 -6.25 -64.80 21.41
N LYS A 804 -5.01 -65.30 21.47
CA LYS A 804 -4.16 -65.18 22.67
C LYS A 804 -3.90 -63.72 23.02
N ARG A 805 -3.54 -62.89 22.04
CA ARG A 805 -3.34 -61.45 22.24
C ARG A 805 -4.60 -60.73 22.71
N PHE A 806 -5.76 -61.04 22.13
CA PHE A 806 -7.04 -60.46 22.57
C PHE A 806 -7.34 -60.80 24.04
N SER A 807 -7.01 -62.02 24.49
CA SER A 807 -7.15 -62.42 25.89
C SER A 807 -6.31 -61.60 26.87
N GLU A 808 -5.17 -61.09 26.42
CA GLU A 808 -4.27 -60.23 27.20
C GLU A 808 -4.73 -58.77 27.23
N MET A 809 -5.61 -58.39 26.30
CA MET A 809 -6.12 -57.02 26.13
C MET A 809 -7.49 -56.79 26.76
N THR A 810 -8.19 -57.84 27.22
CA THR A 810 -9.52 -57.70 27.82
C THR A 810 -9.47 -57.81 29.34
N ASP A 811 -10.17 -56.90 30.01
CA ASP A 811 -10.32 -56.90 31.47
C ASP A 811 -11.45 -57.84 31.95
N LYS A 812 -12.27 -58.35 31.01
CA LYS A 812 -13.35 -59.28 31.33
C LYS A 812 -12.85 -60.72 31.35
N GLN A 813 -12.97 -61.36 32.51
CA GLN A 813 -12.46 -62.72 32.72
C GLN A 813 -13.09 -63.74 31.76
N GLU A 814 -14.38 -63.60 31.45
CA GLU A 814 -15.11 -64.47 30.53
C GLU A 814 -14.58 -64.36 29.09
N GLU A 815 -14.35 -63.14 28.60
CA GLU A 815 -13.80 -62.91 27.26
C GLU A 815 -12.37 -63.48 27.15
N ALA A 816 -11.57 -63.38 28.21
CA ALA A 816 -10.22 -63.92 28.25
C ALA A 816 -10.20 -65.46 28.23
N ILE A 817 -11.13 -66.11 28.96
CA ILE A 817 -11.31 -67.57 28.96
C ILE A 817 -11.67 -68.05 27.55
N GLU A 818 -12.69 -67.44 26.94
CA GLU A 818 -13.17 -67.84 25.60
C GLU A 818 -12.09 -67.65 24.53
N ALA A 819 -11.35 -66.53 24.59
CA ALA A 819 -10.28 -66.25 23.64
C ALA A 819 -9.12 -67.26 23.74
N LEU A 820 -8.65 -67.59 24.94
CA LEU A 820 -7.59 -68.61 25.10
C LEU A 820 -8.08 -70.01 24.70
N TRP A 821 -9.35 -70.31 24.97
CA TRP A 821 -9.97 -71.55 24.50
C TRP A 821 -9.96 -71.61 22.96
N ASN A 822 -10.41 -70.55 22.29
CA ASN A 822 -10.40 -70.47 20.83
C ASN A 822 -8.99 -70.57 20.25
N ALA A 823 -7.98 -69.99 20.92
CA ALA A 823 -6.58 -70.15 20.53
C ALA A 823 -6.13 -71.62 20.59
N ALA A 824 -6.41 -72.31 21.70
CA ALA A 824 -6.05 -73.72 21.85
C ALA A 824 -6.80 -74.64 20.87
N LYS A 825 -8.11 -74.39 20.65
CA LYS A 825 -8.92 -75.09 19.64
C LYS A 825 -8.44 -74.82 18.22
N GLY A 826 -7.88 -73.65 17.94
CA GLY A 826 -7.23 -73.34 16.66
C GLY A 826 -6.07 -74.31 16.36
N TYR A 827 -5.20 -74.56 17.33
CA TYR A 827 -4.13 -75.56 17.17
C TYR A 827 -4.67 -76.98 16.96
N GLU A 828 -5.79 -77.33 17.60
CA GLU A 828 -6.45 -78.62 17.45
C GLU A 828 -7.04 -78.80 16.04
N LYS A 829 -7.78 -77.80 15.54
CA LYS A 829 -8.29 -77.78 14.15
C LYS A 829 -7.14 -77.86 13.13
N GLY A 830 -6.02 -77.21 13.44
CA GLY A 830 -4.77 -77.29 12.68
C GLY A 830 -3.96 -78.58 12.86
N LYS A 831 -4.43 -79.55 13.65
CA LYS A 831 -3.77 -80.84 13.95
C LYS A 831 -2.35 -80.70 14.54
N GLN A 832 -2.07 -79.58 15.21
CA GLN A 832 -0.78 -79.33 15.88
C GLN A 832 -0.79 -79.92 17.29
N TRP A 833 -0.78 -81.26 17.40
CA TRP A 833 -1.02 -81.99 18.65
C TRP A 833 -0.09 -81.61 19.81
N ALA A 834 1.19 -81.32 19.52
CA ALA A 834 2.13 -80.87 20.54
C ALA A 834 1.76 -79.50 21.13
N SER A 835 1.28 -78.58 20.28
CA SER A 835 0.83 -77.25 20.69
C SER A 835 -0.51 -77.33 21.43
N VAL A 836 -1.42 -78.22 21.01
CA VAL A 836 -2.65 -78.52 21.78
C VAL A 836 -2.30 -78.92 23.20
N ILE A 837 -1.39 -79.88 23.38
CA ILE A 837 -1.00 -80.33 24.72
C ILE A 837 -0.41 -79.20 25.55
N THR A 838 0.44 -78.37 24.94
CA THR A 838 1.12 -77.26 25.64
C THR A 838 0.13 -76.18 26.05
N GLU A 839 -0.68 -75.68 25.12
CA GLU A 839 -1.62 -74.58 25.38
C GLU A 839 -2.79 -75.03 26.25
N MET A 840 -3.29 -76.27 26.12
CA MET A 840 -4.34 -76.80 26.99
C MET A 840 -3.85 -77.01 28.43
N ARG A 841 -2.58 -77.41 28.63
CA ARG A 841 -1.99 -77.48 29.99
C ARG A 841 -1.79 -76.10 30.60
N ASP A 842 -1.36 -75.13 29.79
CA ASP A 842 -1.23 -73.75 30.27
C ASP A 842 -2.60 -73.18 30.62
N PHE A 843 -3.63 -73.45 29.81
CA PHE A 843 -5.01 -73.09 30.09
C PHE A 843 -5.51 -73.69 31.41
N THR A 844 -5.35 -75.00 31.63
CA THR A 844 -5.79 -75.64 32.89
C THR A 844 -5.04 -75.15 34.11
N LYS A 845 -3.76 -74.77 33.95
CA LYS A 845 -2.96 -74.15 35.01
C LYS A 845 -3.41 -72.73 35.31
N ARG A 846 -3.60 -71.90 34.27
CA ARG A 846 -3.95 -70.47 34.40
C ARG A 846 -5.32 -70.27 35.05
N PHE A 847 -6.27 -71.16 34.76
CA PHE A 847 -7.63 -71.06 35.27
C PHE A 847 -7.94 -72.04 36.40
N ALA A 848 -6.92 -72.62 37.04
CA ALA A 848 -7.11 -73.51 38.18
C ALA A 848 -7.94 -72.82 39.28
N GLY A 849 -9.05 -73.45 39.69
CA GLY A 849 -9.95 -72.92 40.72
C GLY A 849 -10.96 -71.86 40.25
N VAL A 850 -10.94 -71.45 38.97
CA VAL A 850 -11.91 -70.50 38.41
C VAL A 850 -13.20 -71.23 38.02
N ALA A 851 -14.30 -70.92 38.71
CA ALA A 851 -15.58 -71.63 38.54
C ALA A 851 -16.15 -71.50 37.11
N SER A 852 -16.07 -70.32 36.49
CA SER A 852 -16.53 -70.08 35.11
C SER A 852 -15.71 -70.82 34.05
N ALA A 853 -14.52 -71.34 34.39
CA ALA A 853 -13.68 -72.14 33.51
C ALA A 853 -13.78 -73.66 33.77
N ALA A 854 -14.68 -74.10 34.66
CA ALA A 854 -14.74 -75.50 35.10
C ALA A 854 -14.98 -76.50 33.95
N GLU A 855 -15.92 -76.20 33.04
CA GLU A 855 -16.21 -77.05 31.87
C GLU A 855 -15.00 -77.11 30.92
N TYR A 856 -14.47 -75.95 30.54
CA TYR A 856 -13.30 -75.83 29.67
C TYR A 856 -12.08 -76.58 30.22
N GLN A 857 -11.89 -76.65 31.54
CA GLN A 857 -10.77 -77.39 32.13
C GLN A 857 -10.87 -78.90 31.91
N VAL A 858 -12.07 -79.48 32.02
CA VAL A 858 -12.25 -80.92 31.76
C VAL A 858 -12.11 -81.20 30.27
N GLU A 859 -12.66 -80.33 29.42
CA GLU A 859 -12.52 -80.44 27.97
C GLU A 859 -11.06 -80.28 27.50
N ALA A 860 -10.27 -79.43 28.17
CA ALA A 860 -8.85 -79.27 27.91
C ALA A 860 -8.06 -80.57 28.20
N GLU A 861 -8.31 -81.23 29.34
CA GLU A 861 -7.70 -82.53 29.65
C GLU A 861 -8.13 -83.60 28.63
N TRP A 862 -9.38 -83.55 28.17
CA TRP A 862 -9.87 -84.45 27.15
C TRP A 862 -9.18 -84.22 25.80
N ALA A 863 -9.00 -82.95 25.41
CA ALA A 863 -8.25 -82.58 24.21
C ALA A 863 -6.78 -83.06 24.31
N ILE A 864 -6.16 -83.00 25.48
CA ILE A 864 -4.82 -83.55 25.74
C ILE A 864 -4.81 -85.08 25.54
N ALA A 865 -5.79 -85.79 26.11
CA ALA A 865 -5.91 -87.24 25.90
C ALA A 865 -6.06 -87.57 24.41
N ASN A 866 -6.95 -86.89 23.70
CA ASN A 866 -7.12 -87.09 22.27
C ASN A 866 -5.88 -86.71 21.45
N ALA A 867 -5.11 -85.69 21.84
CA ALA A 867 -3.85 -85.38 21.21
C ALA A 867 -2.86 -86.55 21.36
N TYR A 868 -2.71 -87.14 22.55
CA TYR A 868 -1.88 -88.32 22.76
C TYR A 868 -2.36 -89.54 21.96
N LYS A 869 -3.67 -89.76 21.87
CA LYS A 869 -4.29 -90.79 21.04
C LYS A 869 -3.94 -90.62 19.56
N ASN A 870 -4.08 -89.40 19.03
CA ASN A 870 -3.76 -89.08 17.63
C ASN A 870 -2.26 -89.15 17.33
N MET A 871 -1.40 -89.01 18.35
CA MET A 871 0.04 -89.22 18.25
C MET A 871 0.46 -90.69 18.39
N GLY A 872 -0.47 -91.62 18.65
CA GLY A 872 -0.17 -93.04 18.87
C GLY A 872 0.51 -93.35 20.20
N LYS A 873 0.48 -92.43 21.17
CA LYS A 873 1.14 -92.57 22.48
C LYS A 873 0.19 -93.20 23.50
N ASN A 874 -0.04 -94.51 23.39
CA ASN A 874 -1.06 -95.22 24.20
C ASN A 874 -0.84 -95.11 25.72
N SER A 875 0.40 -95.21 26.21
CA SER A 875 0.70 -95.07 27.65
C SER A 875 0.37 -93.67 28.17
N ASP A 876 0.68 -92.63 27.40
CA ASP A 876 0.38 -91.24 27.76
C ASP A 876 -1.12 -90.94 27.62
N TYR A 877 -1.79 -91.54 26.64
CA TYR A 877 -3.25 -91.47 26.49
C TYR A 877 -3.98 -92.01 27.72
N GLU A 878 -3.57 -93.17 28.22
CA GLU A 878 -4.20 -93.77 29.41
C GLU A 878 -3.99 -92.94 30.68
N LYS A 879 -2.80 -92.36 30.85
CA LYS A 879 -2.53 -91.40 31.92
C LYS A 879 -3.42 -90.17 31.76
N ALA A 880 -3.49 -89.60 30.56
CA ALA A 880 -4.33 -88.45 30.27
C ALA A 880 -5.83 -88.73 30.50
N LEU A 881 -6.34 -89.92 30.20
CA LEU A 881 -7.72 -90.32 30.56
C LEU A 881 -7.92 -90.31 32.08
N SER A 882 -6.91 -90.72 32.85
CA SER A 882 -6.94 -90.63 34.31
C SER A 882 -6.93 -89.17 34.79
N ASP A 883 -6.18 -88.30 34.09
CA ASP A 883 -6.13 -86.86 34.36
C ASP A 883 -7.49 -86.19 34.09
N VAL A 884 -8.21 -86.59 33.03
CA VAL A 884 -9.60 -86.13 32.75
C VAL A 884 -10.51 -86.45 33.94
N ILE A 885 -10.47 -87.68 34.44
CA ILE A 885 -11.31 -88.12 35.56
C ILE A 885 -10.90 -87.39 36.85
N SER A 886 -9.60 -87.22 37.08
CA SER A 886 -9.07 -86.45 38.20
C SER A 886 -9.60 -85.02 38.16
N LYS A 887 -9.47 -84.35 37.01
CA LYS A 887 -9.95 -82.98 36.82
C LYS A 887 -11.46 -82.88 37.00
N TYR A 888 -12.24 -83.76 36.38
CA TYR A 888 -13.68 -83.85 36.60
C TYR A 888 -14.02 -83.93 38.10
N ASN A 889 -13.37 -84.82 38.85
CA ASN A 889 -13.64 -84.95 40.29
C ASN A 889 -13.32 -83.69 41.09
N THR A 890 -12.33 -82.90 40.66
CA THR A 890 -11.99 -81.62 41.31
C THR A 890 -12.99 -80.51 41.00
N VAL A 891 -13.64 -80.51 39.83
CA VAL A 891 -14.51 -79.39 39.39
C VAL A 891 -15.99 -79.74 39.26
N LYS A 892 -16.39 -81.00 39.50
CA LYS A 892 -17.76 -81.51 39.25
C LYS A 892 -18.88 -80.71 39.91
N SER A 893 -18.63 -80.03 41.03
CA SER A 893 -19.63 -79.17 41.70
C SER A 893 -19.99 -77.91 40.89
N ASN A 894 -19.12 -77.52 39.94
CA ASN A 894 -19.26 -76.34 39.10
C ASN A 894 -19.66 -76.69 37.66
N LEU A 895 -19.84 -77.98 37.33
CA LEU A 895 -20.25 -78.41 35.99
C LEU A 895 -21.76 -78.37 35.86
N LYS A 896 -22.27 -77.89 34.72
CA LYS A 896 -23.69 -77.98 34.40
C LYS A 896 -24.07 -79.45 34.16
N VAL A 897 -25.21 -79.87 34.70
CA VAL A 897 -25.76 -81.20 34.44
C VAL A 897 -25.95 -81.41 32.94
N GLY A 898 -25.43 -82.53 32.42
CA GLY A 898 -25.45 -82.86 31.00
C GLY A 898 -24.47 -82.07 30.13
N SER A 899 -23.45 -81.40 30.72
CA SER A 899 -22.40 -80.74 29.93
C SER A 899 -21.47 -81.73 29.25
N GLN A 900 -20.86 -81.30 28.15
CA GLN A 900 -19.92 -82.12 27.37
C GLN A 900 -18.71 -82.56 28.20
N ALA A 901 -18.30 -81.75 29.18
CA ALA A 901 -17.28 -82.11 30.17
C ALA A 901 -17.62 -83.40 30.95
N ILE A 902 -18.88 -83.60 31.33
CA ILE A 902 -19.34 -84.81 32.03
C ILE A 902 -19.25 -86.03 31.10
N ASP A 903 -19.64 -85.86 29.84
CA ASP A 903 -19.58 -86.93 28.83
C ASP A 903 -18.15 -87.39 28.58
N HIS A 904 -17.20 -86.47 28.40
CA HIS A 904 -15.79 -86.79 28.22
C HIS A 904 -15.20 -87.52 29.43
N ALA A 905 -15.56 -87.10 30.65
CA ALA A 905 -15.09 -87.75 31.85
C ALA A 905 -15.68 -89.17 32.01
N ALA A 906 -16.95 -89.36 31.64
CA ALA A 906 -17.60 -90.66 31.68
C ALA A 906 -17.04 -91.61 30.61
N GLU A 907 -16.76 -91.10 29.40
CA GLU A 907 -16.06 -91.83 28.35
C GLU A 907 -14.68 -92.29 28.80
N ALA A 908 -13.90 -91.38 29.41
CA ALA A 908 -12.58 -91.68 29.91
C ALA A 908 -12.61 -92.80 30.97
N LYS A 909 -13.55 -92.72 31.92
CA LYS A 909 -13.73 -93.74 32.95
C LYS A 909 -14.17 -95.08 32.33
N PHE A 910 -15.17 -95.08 31.46
CA PHE A 910 -15.64 -96.29 30.79
C PHE A 910 -14.51 -96.98 30.02
N THR A 911 -13.75 -96.21 29.22
CA THR A 911 -12.63 -96.71 28.43
C THR A 911 -11.55 -97.37 29.29
N LEU A 912 -11.25 -96.81 30.47
CA LEU A 912 -10.30 -97.42 31.41
C LEU A 912 -10.85 -98.71 32.04
N VAL A 913 -12.14 -98.77 32.35
CA VAL A 913 -12.77 -99.97 32.94
C VAL A 913 -12.86 -101.12 31.93
N GLU A 914 -13.15 -100.83 30.66
CA GLU A 914 -13.25 -101.83 29.58
C GLU A 914 -11.99 -102.69 29.42
N LYS A 915 -10.81 -102.15 29.74
CA LYS A 915 -9.54 -102.91 29.74
C LYS A 915 -9.59 -104.13 30.65
N GLY A 916 -10.31 -104.03 31.77
CA GLY A 916 -10.47 -105.11 32.75
C GLY A 916 -11.48 -106.17 32.33
N LEU A 917 -12.33 -105.93 31.32
CA LEU A 917 -13.44 -106.82 30.96
C LEU A 917 -12.96 -108.22 30.55
N SER A 918 -11.82 -108.32 29.86
CA SER A 918 -11.26 -109.61 29.44
C SER A 918 -10.91 -110.56 30.60
N THR A 919 -10.81 -110.06 31.83
CA THR A 919 -10.50 -110.87 33.02
C THR A 919 -11.63 -111.83 33.39
N ILE A 920 -12.89 -111.44 33.18
CA ILE A 920 -14.04 -112.31 33.42
C ILE A 920 -14.38 -113.14 32.18
N GLU A 921 -14.26 -112.58 30.97
CA GLU A 921 -14.59 -113.27 29.71
C GLU A 921 -13.72 -114.51 29.47
N LYS A 922 -12.48 -114.51 30.00
CA LYS A 922 -11.53 -115.63 29.87
C LYS A 922 -11.57 -116.60 31.07
N PHE A 923 -12.42 -116.35 32.07
CA PHE A 923 -12.48 -117.18 33.28
C PHE A 923 -13.15 -118.54 32.96
N LYS A 924 -12.61 -119.65 33.48
CA LYS A 924 -13.12 -121.02 33.25
C LYS A 924 -13.11 -121.85 34.54
N LEU A 925 -14.16 -122.64 34.76
CA LEU A 925 -14.26 -123.61 35.86
C LEU A 925 -13.82 -125.00 35.39
N ASN A 926 -12.56 -125.39 35.63
CA ASN A 926 -11.94 -126.59 35.06
C ASN A 926 -11.49 -127.63 36.12
N THR A 927 -12.22 -127.83 37.21
CA THR A 927 -11.77 -128.72 38.29
C THR A 927 -12.90 -129.56 38.90
N ASN A 928 -12.58 -130.82 39.20
CA ASN A 928 -13.47 -131.76 39.88
C ASN A 928 -13.29 -131.75 41.41
N ASN A 929 -12.49 -130.81 41.94
CA ASN A 929 -12.24 -130.67 43.39
C ASN A 929 -13.22 -129.66 43.99
N GLU A 930 -14.12 -130.13 44.86
CA GLU A 930 -15.17 -129.33 45.49
C GLU A 930 -14.66 -128.06 46.20
N LYS A 931 -13.52 -128.13 46.91
CA LYS A 931 -12.95 -126.97 47.60
C LYS A 931 -12.47 -125.90 46.62
N LYS A 932 -11.84 -126.34 45.53
CA LYS A 932 -11.33 -125.44 44.49
C LYS A 932 -12.46 -124.81 43.67
N VAL A 933 -13.54 -125.55 43.41
CA VAL A 933 -14.76 -124.99 42.81
C VAL A 933 -15.31 -123.87 43.69
N ALA A 934 -15.42 -124.07 45.00
CA ALA A 934 -15.92 -123.02 45.90
C ALA A 934 -15.03 -121.75 45.91
N GLU A 935 -13.70 -121.90 45.85
CA GLU A 935 -12.76 -120.77 45.74
C GLU A 935 -12.85 -120.05 44.39
N ASP A 936 -12.92 -120.79 43.28
CA ASP A 936 -13.03 -120.23 41.94
C ASP A 936 -14.37 -119.50 41.75
N LEU A 937 -15.46 -120.02 42.30
CA LEU A 937 -16.77 -119.34 42.33
C LEU A 937 -16.74 -118.04 43.13
N LYS A 938 -16.04 -118.04 44.28
CA LYS A 938 -15.83 -116.83 45.08
C LYS A 938 -15.03 -115.79 44.28
N LYS A 939 -13.94 -116.20 43.64
CA LYS A 939 -13.10 -115.32 42.82
C LYS A 939 -13.85 -114.76 41.61
N LEU A 940 -14.63 -115.59 40.91
CA LEU A 940 -15.46 -115.16 39.79
C LEU A 940 -16.48 -114.08 40.23
N LYS A 941 -17.11 -114.30 41.39
CA LYS A 941 -17.99 -113.31 42.01
C LYS A 941 -17.25 -112.00 42.33
N GLU A 942 -16.07 -112.07 42.96
CA GLU A 942 -15.28 -110.90 43.31
C GLU A 942 -14.86 -110.08 42.07
N ILE A 943 -14.43 -110.73 40.99
CA ILE A 943 -14.08 -110.07 39.71
C ILE A 943 -15.32 -109.37 39.13
N ARG A 944 -16.46 -110.06 39.06
CA ARG A 944 -17.72 -109.50 38.58
C ARG A 944 -18.12 -108.28 39.40
N ASP A 945 -18.13 -108.39 40.72
CA ASP A 945 -18.57 -107.32 41.63
C ASP A 945 -17.63 -106.11 41.56
N ALA A 946 -16.32 -106.32 41.42
CA ALA A 946 -15.35 -105.25 41.25
C ALA A 946 -15.53 -104.48 39.92
N LEU A 947 -15.76 -105.19 38.81
CA LEU A 947 -16.05 -104.55 37.52
C LEU A 947 -17.41 -103.86 37.51
N ALA A 948 -18.45 -104.50 38.07
CA ALA A 948 -19.79 -103.92 38.18
C ALA A 948 -19.78 -102.63 39.01
N SER A 949 -19.02 -102.59 40.11
CA SER A 949 -18.84 -101.38 40.92
C SER A 949 -18.17 -100.25 40.13
N GLN A 950 -17.17 -100.57 39.31
CA GLN A 950 -16.50 -99.57 38.47
C GLN A 950 -17.39 -99.04 37.34
N TYR A 951 -18.19 -99.88 36.70
CA TYR A 951 -19.20 -99.43 35.74
C TYR A 951 -20.31 -98.61 36.43
N ALA A 952 -20.73 -99.00 37.63
CA ALA A 952 -21.71 -98.23 38.40
C ALA A 952 -21.22 -96.81 38.72
N GLN A 953 -19.91 -96.59 38.90
CA GLN A 953 -19.34 -95.24 39.02
C GLN A 953 -19.57 -94.42 37.74
N VAL A 954 -19.47 -95.02 36.55
CA VAL A 954 -19.77 -94.33 35.26
C VAL A 954 -21.25 -93.96 35.19
N VAL A 955 -22.15 -94.87 35.59
CA VAL A 955 -23.59 -94.58 35.68
C VAL A 955 -23.85 -93.40 36.63
N GLY A 956 -23.14 -93.35 37.76
CA GLY A 956 -23.24 -92.26 38.74
C GLY A 956 -22.76 -90.89 38.25
N MET A 957 -22.02 -90.82 37.13
CA MET A 957 -21.63 -89.55 36.52
C MET A 957 -22.77 -88.89 35.74
N ALA A 958 -23.87 -89.61 35.49
CA ALA A 958 -25.06 -89.14 34.79
C ALA A 958 -24.81 -88.63 33.36
N SER A 959 -23.78 -89.16 32.69
CA SER A 959 -23.60 -88.99 31.24
C SER A 959 -24.62 -89.83 30.48
N PRO A 960 -25.46 -89.27 29.60
CA PRO A 960 -26.55 -90.00 28.96
C PRO A 960 -26.13 -91.27 28.23
N GLU A 961 -25.14 -91.20 27.33
CA GLU A 961 -24.69 -92.36 26.54
C GLU A 961 -23.87 -93.36 27.38
N TRP A 962 -22.92 -92.85 28.17
CA TRP A 962 -22.00 -93.70 28.92
C TRP A 962 -22.65 -94.38 30.14
N SER A 963 -23.72 -93.80 30.69
CA SER A 963 -24.54 -94.48 31.71
C SER A 963 -25.26 -95.69 31.12
N ILE A 964 -25.80 -95.58 29.91
CA ILE A 964 -26.42 -96.73 29.20
C ILE A 964 -25.39 -97.81 28.93
N ALA A 965 -24.22 -97.41 28.39
CA ALA A 965 -23.11 -98.33 28.09
C ALA A 965 -22.63 -99.09 29.34
N ALA A 966 -22.40 -98.38 30.43
CA ALA A 966 -21.95 -98.96 31.69
C ALA A 966 -23.01 -99.86 32.31
N GLN A 967 -24.28 -99.45 32.30
CA GLN A 967 -25.38 -100.25 32.82
C GLN A 967 -25.61 -101.54 32.00
N PHE A 968 -25.45 -101.46 30.67
CA PHE A 968 -25.41 -102.65 29.81
C PHE A 968 -24.26 -103.59 30.20
N ARG A 969 -23.06 -103.05 30.43
CA ARG A 969 -21.91 -103.86 30.86
C ARG A 969 -22.14 -104.55 32.20
N ILE A 970 -22.84 -103.92 33.15
CA ILE A 970 -23.21 -104.58 34.41
C ILE A 970 -24.10 -105.82 34.13
N GLY A 971 -25.14 -105.70 33.30
CA GLY A 971 -25.96 -106.85 32.90
C GLY A 971 -25.15 -107.94 32.19
N TYR A 972 -24.23 -107.53 31.30
CA TYR A 972 -23.31 -108.44 30.62
C TYR A 972 -22.38 -109.22 31.56
N LEU A 973 -21.92 -108.61 32.65
CA LEU A 973 -21.11 -109.30 33.66
C LEU A 973 -21.89 -110.40 34.38
N TYR A 974 -23.17 -110.16 34.71
CA TYR A 974 -24.03 -111.18 35.35
C TYR A 974 -24.33 -112.33 34.39
N GLU A 975 -24.64 -112.02 33.12
CA GLU A 975 -24.85 -113.02 32.08
C GLU A 975 -23.58 -113.83 31.78
N THR A 976 -22.41 -113.19 31.79
CA THR A 976 -21.14 -113.90 31.58
C THR A 976 -20.85 -114.84 32.75
N HIS A 977 -21.15 -114.42 33.98
CA HIS A 977 -21.05 -115.29 35.15
C HIS A 977 -21.98 -116.50 35.02
N SER A 978 -23.25 -116.30 34.62
CA SER A 978 -24.20 -117.40 34.47
C SER A 978 -23.76 -118.41 33.41
N LYS A 979 -23.25 -117.95 32.26
CA LYS A 979 -22.67 -118.80 31.21
C LYS A 979 -21.49 -119.64 31.72
N ILE A 980 -20.58 -119.04 32.49
CA ILE A 980 -19.43 -119.76 33.07
C ILE A 980 -19.89 -120.89 34.01
N LEU A 981 -21.00 -120.72 34.74
CA LEU A 981 -21.59 -121.78 35.58
C LEU A 981 -22.25 -122.88 34.76
N LEU A 982 -22.99 -122.54 33.70
CA LEU A 982 -23.63 -123.51 32.82
C LEU A 982 -22.62 -124.38 32.07
N ASP A 983 -21.49 -123.78 31.67
CA ASP A 983 -20.39 -124.47 30.99
C ASP A 983 -19.51 -125.28 31.96
N ALA A 984 -19.78 -125.25 33.27
CA ALA A 984 -19.01 -126.01 34.24
C ALA A 984 -19.18 -127.53 34.02
N PRO A 985 -18.09 -128.30 33.91
CA PRO A 985 -18.18 -129.75 33.71
C PRO A 985 -18.82 -130.44 34.93
N VAL A 986 -19.56 -131.52 34.70
CA VAL A 986 -20.08 -132.37 35.77
C VAL A 986 -18.88 -133.09 36.43
N PRO A 987 -18.69 -132.99 37.77
CA PRO A 987 -17.59 -133.65 38.44
C PRO A 987 -17.66 -135.17 38.25
N ALA A 988 -16.51 -135.80 37.99
CA ALA A 988 -16.44 -137.25 37.79
C ALA A 988 -16.97 -138.08 38.97
N SER A 989 -16.97 -137.52 40.20
CA SER A 989 -17.59 -138.13 41.38
C SER A 989 -19.11 -138.24 41.25
N ILE A 990 -19.76 -137.23 40.67
CA ILE A 990 -21.20 -137.20 40.43
C ILE A 990 -21.57 -138.11 39.25
N THR A 991 -20.80 -138.08 38.17
CA THR A 991 -20.99 -139.00 37.02
C THR A 991 -20.97 -140.47 37.43
N LYS A 992 -20.13 -140.85 38.41
CA LYS A 992 -20.08 -142.22 38.93
C LYS A 992 -21.31 -142.64 39.74
N LEU A 993 -22.09 -141.70 40.26
CA LEU A 993 -23.31 -141.98 41.03
C LEU A 993 -24.52 -142.25 40.13
N GLY A 994 -24.38 -142.05 38.82
CA GLY A 994 -25.39 -142.36 37.81
C GLY A 994 -26.18 -141.13 37.34
N PRO A 995 -27.06 -141.31 36.32
CA PRO A 995 -27.75 -140.21 35.66
C PRO A 995 -28.59 -139.33 36.60
N GLU A 996 -29.22 -139.93 37.62
CA GLU A 996 -30.03 -139.22 38.61
C GLU A 996 -29.19 -138.22 39.42
N ALA A 997 -27.95 -138.57 39.77
CA ALA A 997 -27.04 -137.67 40.49
C ALA A 997 -26.51 -136.54 39.60
N GLU A 998 -26.29 -136.80 38.31
CA GLU A 998 -25.95 -135.76 37.34
C GLU A 998 -27.09 -134.77 37.14
N GLU A 999 -28.33 -135.26 37.09
CA GLU A 999 -29.54 -134.44 37.02
C GLU A 999 -29.66 -133.55 38.25
N MET A 1000 -29.52 -134.11 39.46
CA MET A 1000 -29.50 -133.32 40.71
C MET A 1000 -28.39 -132.27 40.75
N TYR A 1001 -27.20 -132.57 40.21
CA TYR A 1001 -26.11 -131.60 40.12
C TYR A 1001 -26.42 -130.49 39.11
N ARG A 1002 -26.99 -130.82 37.96
CA ARG A 1002 -27.45 -129.83 36.97
C ARG A 1002 -28.57 -128.98 37.54
N GLU A 1003 -29.53 -129.55 38.26
CA GLU A 1003 -30.55 -128.81 39.00
C GLU A 1003 -29.91 -127.86 40.03
N LYS A 1004 -28.86 -128.29 40.72
CA LYS A 1004 -28.15 -127.44 41.67
C LYS A 1004 -27.42 -126.29 40.97
N ILE A 1005 -26.76 -126.53 39.83
CA ILE A 1005 -26.15 -125.47 39.01
C ILE A 1005 -27.23 -124.52 38.50
N MET A 1006 -28.35 -125.03 38.00
CA MET A 1006 -29.49 -124.22 37.58
C MET A 1006 -30.00 -123.34 38.74
N SER A 1007 -30.09 -123.86 39.96
CA SER A 1007 -30.48 -123.07 41.14
C SER A 1007 -29.53 -121.91 41.47
N LEU A 1008 -28.26 -121.98 41.04
CA LEU A 1008 -27.27 -120.90 41.16
C LEU A 1008 -27.27 -119.96 39.95
N VAL A 1009 -27.62 -120.46 38.77
CA VAL A 1009 -27.70 -119.73 37.50
C VAL A 1009 -28.93 -118.82 37.48
N THR A 1010 -30.11 -119.31 37.89
CA THR A 1010 -31.37 -118.56 37.78
C THR A 1010 -31.30 -117.18 38.44
N PRO A 1011 -30.79 -117.01 39.69
CA PRO A 1011 -30.66 -115.68 40.28
C PRO A 1011 -29.72 -114.73 39.53
N LEU A 1012 -28.71 -115.26 38.83
CA LEU A 1012 -27.78 -114.45 38.03
C LEU A 1012 -28.40 -114.00 36.72
N GLU A 1013 -29.15 -114.86 36.06
CA GLU A 1013 -29.88 -114.52 34.83
C GLU A 1013 -31.00 -113.52 35.12
N ASP A 1014 -31.73 -113.70 36.22
CA ASP A 1014 -32.74 -112.74 36.65
C ASP A 1014 -32.11 -111.38 36.98
N GLN A 1015 -30.93 -111.37 37.63
CA GLN A 1015 -30.19 -110.13 37.83
C GLN A 1015 -29.72 -109.52 36.51
N ALA A 1016 -29.23 -110.31 35.56
CA ALA A 1016 -28.81 -109.81 34.24
C ALA A 1016 -29.98 -109.12 33.51
N LYS A 1017 -31.18 -109.73 33.52
CA LYS A 1017 -32.41 -109.13 32.97
C LYS A 1017 -32.73 -107.80 33.65
N VAL A 1018 -32.66 -107.75 34.98
CA VAL A 1018 -32.89 -106.51 35.75
C VAL A 1018 -31.92 -105.41 35.33
N GLU A 1019 -30.63 -105.72 35.23
CA GLU A 1019 -29.60 -104.72 34.88
C GLU A 1019 -29.71 -104.27 33.41
N TYR A 1020 -30.07 -105.15 32.47
CA TYR A 1020 -30.38 -104.75 31.10
C TYR A 1020 -31.66 -103.91 31.02
N ALA A 1021 -32.71 -104.26 31.78
CA ALA A 1021 -33.93 -103.46 31.84
C ALA A 1021 -33.65 -102.05 32.37
N LYS A 1022 -32.75 -101.92 33.37
CA LYS A 1022 -32.25 -100.61 33.83
C LYS A 1022 -31.51 -99.85 32.73
N ALA A 1023 -30.67 -100.51 31.91
CA ALA A 1023 -30.01 -99.85 30.78
C ALA A 1023 -31.03 -99.33 29.75
N MET A 1024 -32.09 -100.09 29.49
CA MET A 1024 -33.21 -99.68 28.63
C MET A 1024 -33.99 -98.50 29.22
N GLN A 1025 -34.22 -98.50 30.53
CA GLN A 1025 -34.85 -97.37 31.23
C GLN A 1025 -34.01 -96.10 31.15
N LEU A 1026 -32.68 -96.20 31.34
CA LEU A 1026 -31.77 -95.07 31.17
C LEU A 1026 -31.83 -94.53 29.74
N SER A 1027 -31.85 -95.40 28.74
CA SER A 1027 -31.99 -95.03 27.32
C SER A 1027 -33.31 -94.30 27.04
N LYS A 1028 -34.43 -94.79 27.57
CA LYS A 1028 -35.74 -94.16 27.44
C LYS A 1028 -35.80 -92.81 28.16
N ALA A 1029 -35.25 -92.71 29.37
CA ALA A 1029 -35.20 -91.48 30.16
C ALA A 1029 -34.33 -90.40 29.50
N ALA A 1030 -33.20 -90.80 28.90
CA ALA A 1030 -32.33 -89.90 28.15
C ALA A 1030 -32.89 -89.53 26.77
N GLY A 1031 -33.85 -90.28 26.23
CA GLY A 1031 -34.31 -90.12 24.84
C GLY A 1031 -33.26 -90.48 23.79
N ILE A 1032 -32.25 -91.28 24.16
CA ILE A 1032 -31.10 -91.64 23.30
C ILE A 1032 -31.20 -93.10 22.91
N PHE A 1033 -31.15 -93.36 21.60
CA PHE A 1033 -31.00 -94.72 21.05
C PHE A 1033 -29.57 -94.86 20.49
N SER A 1034 -28.67 -95.48 21.25
CA SER A 1034 -27.27 -95.72 20.85
C SER A 1034 -27.01 -97.19 20.51
N ARG A 1035 -25.79 -97.52 20.08
CA ARG A 1035 -25.38 -98.92 19.87
C ARG A 1035 -25.55 -99.75 21.14
N TRP A 1036 -25.38 -99.15 22.32
CA TRP A 1036 -25.60 -99.82 23.61
C TRP A 1036 -27.07 -100.08 23.89
N THR A 1037 -27.98 -99.20 23.47
CA THR A 1037 -29.44 -99.45 23.52
C THR A 1037 -29.81 -100.64 22.64
N GLU A 1038 -29.27 -100.71 21.42
CA GLU A 1038 -29.51 -101.82 20.49
C GLU A 1038 -29.03 -103.15 21.09
N LEU A 1039 -27.79 -103.18 21.59
CA LEU A 1039 -27.25 -104.37 22.28
C LEU A 1039 -28.08 -104.75 23.52
N THR A 1040 -28.56 -103.78 24.29
CA THR A 1040 -29.42 -104.02 25.45
C THR A 1040 -30.73 -104.68 25.03
N LEU A 1041 -31.38 -104.19 23.97
CA LEU A 1041 -32.60 -104.78 23.44
C LEU A 1041 -32.37 -106.20 22.92
N GLU A 1042 -31.25 -106.43 22.23
CA GLU A 1042 -30.85 -107.76 21.76
C GLU A 1042 -30.73 -108.76 22.92
N ARG A 1043 -30.12 -108.35 24.05
CA ARG A 1043 -30.01 -109.23 25.21
C ARG A 1043 -31.34 -109.41 25.95
N LEU A 1044 -32.16 -108.37 26.09
CA LEU A 1044 -33.48 -108.49 26.72
C LEU A 1044 -34.43 -109.38 25.91
N ASN A 1045 -34.44 -109.24 24.58
CA ASN A 1045 -35.24 -110.10 23.70
C ASN A 1045 -34.90 -111.59 23.86
N ALA A 1046 -33.61 -111.91 24.04
CA ALA A 1046 -33.17 -113.29 24.25
C ALA A 1046 -33.75 -113.90 25.54
N TYR A 1047 -34.12 -113.08 26.52
CA TYR A 1047 -34.68 -113.50 27.81
C TYR A 1047 -36.22 -113.42 27.87
N ASP A 1048 -36.81 -112.43 27.22
CA ASP A 1048 -38.24 -112.13 27.22
C ASP A 1048 -38.65 -111.50 25.87
N PRO A 1049 -38.83 -112.33 24.83
CA PRO A 1049 -39.06 -111.83 23.48
C PRO A 1049 -40.42 -111.16 23.29
N ASP A 1050 -41.42 -111.51 24.11
CA ASP A 1050 -42.78 -110.98 24.02
C ASP A 1050 -42.85 -109.53 24.50
N ASN A 1051 -42.15 -109.20 25.59
CA ASN A 1051 -42.11 -107.83 26.12
C ASN A 1051 -41.02 -106.95 25.47
N TYR A 1052 -40.01 -107.56 24.86
CA TYR A 1052 -38.89 -106.84 24.23
C TYR A 1052 -38.64 -107.30 22.79
N PRO A 1053 -39.55 -107.04 21.83
CA PRO A 1053 -39.38 -107.47 20.45
C PRO A 1053 -38.20 -106.76 19.76
N LEU A 1054 -37.41 -107.52 18.99
CA LEU A 1054 -36.35 -106.97 18.15
C LEU A 1054 -36.94 -106.14 17.00
N TYR A 1055 -36.36 -104.96 16.76
CA TYR A 1055 -36.69 -104.16 15.59
C TYR A 1055 -36.20 -104.87 14.31
N VAL A 1056 -37.10 -105.12 13.35
CA VAL A 1056 -36.72 -105.55 12.00
C VAL A 1056 -35.98 -104.38 11.31
N LYS A 1057 -34.65 -104.50 11.16
CA LYS A 1057 -33.83 -103.55 10.39
C LYS A 1057 -34.34 -103.48 8.94
N GLY A 1058 -35.11 -102.43 8.64
CA GLY A 1058 -35.64 -102.20 7.30
C GLY A 1058 -36.77 -101.18 7.20
N LYS A 1059 -37.47 -100.85 8.29
CA LYS A 1059 -38.45 -99.74 8.33
C LYS A 1059 -38.48 -99.09 9.72
N THR A 1060 -37.68 -98.05 9.95
CA THR A 1060 -37.86 -97.17 11.11
C THR A 1060 -39.10 -96.29 10.91
N ARG A 1061 -40.27 -96.84 11.25
CA ARG A 1061 -41.38 -96.04 11.80
C ARG A 1061 -40.90 -95.45 13.13
N LYS A 1062 -41.16 -94.16 13.36
CA LYS A 1062 -40.80 -93.47 14.60
C LYS A 1062 -41.42 -94.18 15.80
N ILE A 1063 -40.61 -94.34 16.85
CA ILE A 1063 -40.88 -95.10 18.09
C ILE A 1063 -41.97 -94.47 18.98
N ASN A 1064 -42.51 -93.29 18.62
CA ASN A 1064 -43.53 -92.60 19.43
C ASN A 1064 -44.94 -93.22 19.37
N ASP A 1065 -45.21 -94.14 18.46
CA ASP A 1065 -46.60 -94.56 18.19
C ASP A 1065 -47.11 -95.73 19.05
N PHE A 1066 -46.29 -96.38 19.89
CA PHE A 1066 -46.69 -97.61 20.60
C PHE A 1066 -47.08 -97.47 22.06
N TYR A 1067 -46.83 -96.32 22.71
CA TYR A 1067 -47.29 -96.06 24.07
C TYR A 1067 -47.70 -94.60 24.18
N GLY A 1068 -49.00 -94.34 24.01
CA GLY A 1068 -49.61 -93.02 24.01
C GLY A 1068 -49.31 -92.21 25.27
N ALA A 1069 -48.23 -91.43 25.20
CA ALA A 1069 -47.98 -90.27 26.03
C ALA A 1069 -47.83 -89.07 25.08
N PRO A 1070 -48.45 -87.91 25.38
CA PRO A 1070 -48.34 -86.72 24.54
C PRO A 1070 -46.88 -86.33 24.38
N SER A 1071 -46.42 -86.35 23.13
CA SER A 1071 -45.10 -85.89 22.73
C SER A 1071 -45.01 -84.38 22.94
N PHE A 1072 -44.13 -83.97 23.84
CA PHE A 1072 -43.44 -82.69 23.73
C PHE A 1072 -42.71 -82.65 22.39
N ASP A 1073 -43.09 -81.72 21.52
CA ASP A 1073 -42.29 -81.40 20.34
C ASP A 1073 -41.13 -80.49 20.78
N THR A 1074 -40.03 -81.15 21.09
CA THR A 1074 -38.69 -80.57 21.06
C THR A 1074 -38.07 -80.87 19.69
N SER A 1075 -38.41 -80.05 18.70
CA SER A 1075 -37.62 -79.89 17.48
C SER A 1075 -37.46 -78.40 17.17
N LYS A 1076 -36.28 -77.86 17.50
CA LYS A 1076 -35.16 -77.57 16.57
C LYS A 1076 -35.45 -76.33 15.73
N GLU A 1077 -34.78 -75.19 15.89
CA GLU A 1077 -33.33 -75.01 15.98
C GLU A 1077 -32.53 -76.01 15.12
N LYS A 1078 -32.50 -75.69 13.83
CA LYS A 1078 -31.34 -75.67 12.93
C LYS A 1078 -31.38 -74.29 12.24
N LYS A 1079 -30.36 -73.46 12.07
CA LYS A 1079 -28.89 -73.62 12.09
C LYS A 1079 -28.36 -74.91 11.47
#